data_AF-B4GRI5-F1
#
_entry.id   AF-B4GRI5-F1
#
_cell.length_a   1.000
_cell.length_b   1.000
_cell.length_c   1.000
_cell.angle_alpha   90.00
_cell.angle_beta   90.00
_cell.angle_gamma   90.00
#
_symmetry.space_group_name_H-M   'P 1'
#
loop_
_entity.id
_entity.type
_entity.pdbx_description
1 polymer ?
#
loop_
_entity_poly.entity_id
_entity_poly.type
_entity_poly.pdbx_seq_one_letter_code
_entity_poly.pdbx_strand_id
1 'polypeptide(L)'
;MSTLAEKDFYQLTVSTNKALNGLEAPLKTKHARSIIIMIHKTKEAKSFWNTISRQSLMQSRFTAWKFCHLLHKVLREAPPCAIKHSQSHKKMILEVGKMWGHLQDDIGLCINAYCKLLVTKLNFHEKNTFPGSLIISFKEISKAADRDVNYFFQLCVEIFDYLEDIIALQLQIFSSINTYRMSSMTQQGQCRLAPMICLIQDSNSLYDNSVRIMFKLHESLPNDVLSGHRDRFNGLFSKLKVFYENVRPLQYFKSLISVPELPESSPNFSSQVDFSSYIPPVVYVQPEPDPIVEDLVETSCPSEPDDGQMQQQLNALEGIINEKEATIEDLKLTLNSLQQNFDELGQSYQHEVLEMQKANALLSNDLLISRQMCENIRMQNDDLELQLNKNPMLIQKVMEEEEKQKQSSEKFNKLKLLYTQIRDEHIKLLREQSESTKVLNKEKQTNSELLLQTKVLNNEILKIKGDVEEKNKTNFDLLQQIEDQKEQLSQLESVRNEIKEQFDNVVKQKEIQELDSISTSERLSENCLIIEKLNASLNEAQEKVSIAESQISLKNEEILQHLKAHETEKETLLSQNEQLKLEHKATFEDQNKQLLETINSLKQKETSLQDAQEKVSIAESQISLKNEEILQHLKAHETEKETLLSQNEQLKLEHKATFEDQNKQLLETINSLKQKETSLQESTVALTLLKQEQLSVTQQYEELQGRHAALEEKFHQTTKQVDSITESYENCHSNLNDVRKLVVQTVKDICNSKLSDSAEQPLDAIPKITTEMDGLIVTFISSPDLQKATSIKGLQAAMFFGYAFIKLYEQCDVVYKSTTEIETGQDILMKASSICSDICTFFQYSLNDEPREKETHKALSDVQSKLSDIRKLVDKIKQTFEKKIDFDKLLEIELREMDSAIDEAASKIINLLAKAREKDDKTNLEVNGKIVDACTTLMECVKVLILKSRVLQQEIVASQKGNASANEFYRRNSQWSDGLISASKSVAKAANYLVDAANNAIESESGKNFELIVAAQEIAACTAQMVIASKVKANRNSQNLTDLTKASRNVTQATGTLVATVKDCNSQLEELNEKELSNLTPSQIKTMEMEIHVKVLETEQALQTQRLKLAAFRREHYKNTDY
;
A
#
# COMPACT_ATOMS: atom_id res chain seq x y z
N MET A 1 -20.77 -43.52 -8.28
CA MET A 1 -21.48 -42.22 -8.16
C MET A 1 -20.91 -41.51 -6.96
N SER A 2 -20.28 -40.35 -7.14
CA SER A 2 -19.71 -39.59 -6.02
C SER A 2 -20.84 -39.07 -5.11
N THR A 3 -20.72 -39.28 -3.80
CA THR A 3 -21.72 -38.88 -2.81
C THR A 3 -21.88 -37.35 -2.78
N LEU A 4 -23.02 -36.83 -2.34
CA LEU A 4 -23.25 -35.37 -2.25
C LEU A 4 -22.16 -34.68 -1.39
N ALA A 5 -21.71 -35.35 -0.33
CA ALA A 5 -20.63 -34.88 0.55
C ALA A 5 -19.27 -34.79 -0.17
N GLU A 6 -18.95 -35.73 -1.07
CA GLU A 6 -17.73 -35.67 -1.87
C GLU A 6 -17.76 -34.52 -2.89
N LYS A 7 -18.93 -34.26 -3.49
CA LYS A 7 -19.12 -33.11 -4.40
C LYS A 7 -18.96 -31.78 -3.66
N ASP A 8 -19.51 -31.68 -2.46
CA ASP A 8 -19.40 -30.47 -1.62
C ASP A 8 -17.96 -30.24 -1.15
N PHE A 9 -17.26 -31.30 -0.73
CA PHE A 9 -15.84 -31.22 -0.36
C PHE A 9 -14.94 -30.85 -1.55
N TYR A 10 -15.25 -31.37 -2.74
CA TYR A 10 -14.57 -30.99 -3.98
C TYR A 10 -14.80 -29.51 -4.31
N GLN A 11 -16.04 -29.02 -4.24
CA GLN A 11 -16.36 -27.61 -4.47
C GLN A 11 -15.69 -26.67 -3.46
N LEU A 12 -15.61 -27.07 -2.19
CA LEU A 12 -14.87 -26.35 -1.14
C LEU A 12 -13.38 -26.26 -1.48
N THR A 13 -12.78 -27.37 -1.93
CA THR A 13 -11.36 -27.43 -2.32
C THR A 13 -11.08 -26.55 -3.54
N VAL A 14 -11.92 -26.62 -4.58
CA VAL A 14 -11.80 -25.77 -5.77
C VAL A 14 -11.96 -24.29 -5.42
N SER A 15 -12.93 -23.95 -4.58
CA SER A 15 -13.15 -22.56 -4.15
C SER A 15 -11.97 -22.05 -3.32
N THR A 16 -11.41 -22.87 -2.43
CA THR A 16 -10.24 -22.53 -1.61
C THR A 16 -9.00 -22.31 -2.48
N ASN A 17 -8.69 -23.20 -3.42
CA ASN A 17 -7.56 -23.05 -4.34
C ASN A 17 -7.67 -21.79 -5.21
N LYS A 18 -8.88 -21.47 -5.70
CA LYS A 18 -9.11 -20.27 -6.51
C LYS A 18 -9.04 -18.99 -5.68
N ALA A 19 -9.47 -19.02 -4.41
CA ALA A 19 -9.37 -17.90 -3.48
C ALA A 19 -7.92 -17.62 -3.06
N LEU A 20 -7.15 -18.67 -2.77
CA LEU A 20 -5.79 -18.60 -2.20
C LEU A 20 -4.65 -18.72 -3.23
N ASN A 21 -4.92 -18.33 -4.47
CA ASN A 21 -3.90 -18.34 -5.53
C ASN A 21 -2.67 -17.48 -5.14
N GLY A 22 -1.49 -17.77 -5.69
CA GLY A 22 -0.26 -17.07 -5.32
C GLY A 22 -0.08 -15.66 -5.92
N LEU A 23 -1.02 -15.17 -6.73
CA LEU A 23 -0.90 -13.91 -7.46
C LEU A 23 -1.23 -12.69 -6.60
N GLU A 24 -0.58 -11.55 -6.84
CA GLU A 24 -0.90 -10.27 -6.17
C GLU A 24 -2.18 -9.64 -6.77
N ALA A 25 -3.31 -10.24 -6.41
CA ALA A 25 -4.64 -9.88 -6.88
C ALA A 25 -5.66 -9.98 -5.75
N PRO A 26 -6.73 -9.16 -5.76
CA PRO A 26 -7.72 -9.16 -4.70
C PRO A 26 -8.39 -10.53 -4.57
N LEU A 27 -8.78 -10.85 -3.33
CA LEU A 27 -9.51 -12.07 -3.01
C LEU A 27 -10.80 -12.12 -3.85
N LYS A 28 -10.96 -13.18 -4.65
CA LYS A 28 -12.17 -13.35 -5.48
C LYS A 28 -13.39 -13.57 -4.59
N THR A 29 -14.23 -12.56 -4.47
CA THR A 29 -15.37 -12.54 -3.53
C THR A 29 -16.31 -13.73 -3.72
N LYS A 30 -16.63 -14.09 -4.97
CA LYS A 30 -17.46 -15.28 -5.28
C LYS A 30 -16.97 -16.58 -4.65
N HIS A 31 -15.64 -16.77 -4.57
CA HIS A 31 -15.06 -17.99 -3.99
C HIS A 31 -15.04 -17.92 -2.46
N ALA A 32 -14.78 -16.74 -1.88
CA ALA A 32 -14.92 -16.53 -0.45
C ALA A 32 -16.37 -16.75 0.02
N ARG A 33 -17.36 -16.21 -0.70
CA ARG A 33 -18.78 -16.41 -0.42
C ARG A 33 -19.21 -17.87 -0.57
N SER A 34 -18.74 -18.57 -1.61
CA SER A 34 -18.94 -20.02 -1.76
C SER A 34 -18.44 -20.82 -0.56
N ILE A 35 -17.25 -20.50 -0.03
CA ILE A 35 -16.69 -21.15 1.16
C ILE A 35 -17.57 -20.88 2.39
N ILE A 36 -18.00 -19.64 2.61
CA ILE A 36 -18.86 -19.26 3.74
C ILE A 36 -20.22 -19.97 3.66
N ILE A 37 -20.85 -19.97 2.49
CA ILE A 37 -22.11 -20.70 2.24
C ILE A 37 -21.94 -22.19 2.50
N MET A 38 -20.80 -22.78 2.09
CA MET A 38 -20.54 -24.19 2.35
C MET A 38 -20.42 -24.47 3.85
N ILE A 39 -19.75 -23.62 4.63
CA ILE A 39 -19.66 -23.76 6.09
C ILE A 39 -21.05 -23.62 6.74
N HIS A 40 -21.91 -22.72 6.23
CA HIS A 40 -23.32 -22.62 6.66
C HIS A 40 -24.10 -23.90 6.37
N LYS A 41 -23.92 -24.50 5.18
CA LYS A 41 -24.58 -25.76 4.81
C LYS A 41 -24.12 -26.94 5.66
N THR A 42 -22.81 -27.09 5.87
CA THR A 42 -22.25 -28.22 6.64
C THR A 42 -22.38 -28.02 8.14
N LYS A 43 -22.64 -26.80 8.62
CA LYS A 43 -22.59 -26.38 10.03
C LYS A 43 -21.28 -26.75 10.73
N GLU A 44 -20.20 -26.96 9.97
CA GLU A 44 -18.88 -27.34 10.47
C GLU A 44 -17.77 -26.65 9.67
N ALA A 45 -16.85 -25.98 10.36
CA ALA A 45 -15.64 -25.43 9.74
C ALA A 45 -14.45 -26.41 9.67
N LYS A 46 -14.62 -27.67 10.11
CA LYS A 46 -13.51 -28.65 10.13
C LYS A 46 -13.01 -28.99 8.72
N SER A 47 -13.93 -29.15 7.77
CA SER A 47 -13.61 -29.36 6.36
C SER A 47 -12.83 -28.19 5.76
N PHE A 48 -13.17 -26.95 6.14
CA PHE A 48 -12.42 -25.76 5.74
C PHE A 48 -10.98 -25.80 6.27
N TRP A 49 -10.78 -26.06 7.56
CA TRP A 49 -9.45 -26.16 8.16
C TRP A 49 -8.61 -27.32 7.61
N ASN A 50 -9.24 -28.46 7.28
CA ASN A 50 -8.58 -29.58 6.61
C ASN A 50 -8.07 -29.17 5.21
N THR A 51 -8.84 -28.40 4.47
CA THR A 51 -8.42 -27.89 3.15
C THR A 51 -7.33 -26.83 3.27
N ILE A 52 -7.44 -25.91 4.24
CA ILE A 52 -6.42 -24.88 4.52
C ILE A 52 -5.08 -25.49 4.95
N SER A 53 -5.09 -26.53 5.78
CA SER A 53 -3.87 -27.18 6.24
C SER A 53 -3.08 -27.84 5.10
N ARG A 54 -3.73 -28.10 3.96
CA ARG A 54 -3.11 -28.61 2.74
C ARG A 54 -2.61 -27.50 1.79
N GLN A 55 -2.92 -26.24 2.07
CA GLN A 55 -2.46 -25.12 1.26
C GLN A 55 -1.02 -24.76 1.60
N SER A 56 -0.27 -24.33 0.60
CA SER A 56 1.12 -23.91 0.77
C SER A 56 1.25 -22.47 1.28
N LEU A 57 0.69 -22.22 2.48
CA LEU A 57 0.74 -20.90 3.16
C LEU A 57 2.18 -20.39 3.37
N MET A 58 3.16 -21.30 3.43
CA MET A 58 4.58 -20.98 3.60
C MET A 58 5.34 -20.72 2.29
N GLN A 59 4.76 -21.05 1.13
CA GLN A 59 5.45 -20.90 -0.17
C GLN A 59 5.20 -19.53 -0.81
N SER A 60 4.04 -18.91 -0.57
CA SER A 60 3.68 -17.61 -1.16
C SER A 60 3.11 -16.66 -0.12
N ARG A 61 3.73 -15.47 -0.04
CA ARG A 61 3.29 -14.38 0.84
C ARG A 61 1.86 -13.93 0.54
N PHE A 62 1.46 -13.89 -0.74
CA PHE A 62 0.12 -13.47 -1.13
C PHE A 62 -0.94 -14.54 -0.86
N THR A 63 -0.54 -15.82 -0.86
CA THR A 63 -1.39 -16.91 -0.38
C THR A 63 -1.64 -16.78 1.12
N ALA A 64 -0.62 -16.49 1.92
CA ALA A 64 -0.76 -16.23 3.35
C ALA A 64 -1.59 -14.95 3.64
N TRP A 65 -1.36 -13.87 2.90
CA TRP A 65 -2.13 -12.63 3.01
C TRP A 65 -3.62 -12.84 2.72
N LYS A 66 -3.94 -13.51 1.61
CA LYS A 66 -5.33 -13.85 1.25
C LYS A 66 -5.94 -14.86 2.19
N PHE A 67 -5.15 -15.76 2.78
CA PHE A 67 -5.61 -16.64 3.84
C PHE A 67 -6.05 -15.83 5.07
N CYS A 68 -5.26 -14.85 5.53
CA CYS A 68 -5.64 -14.00 6.64
C CYS A 68 -6.94 -13.24 6.36
N HIS A 69 -7.08 -12.67 5.16
CA HIS A 69 -8.30 -12.00 4.74
C HIS A 69 -9.50 -12.95 4.66
N LEU A 70 -9.36 -14.12 4.03
CA LEU A 70 -10.42 -15.11 3.93
C LEU A 70 -10.86 -15.61 5.30
N LEU A 71 -9.90 -15.90 6.18
CA LEU A 71 -10.19 -16.33 7.54
C LEU A 71 -10.91 -15.24 8.33
N HIS A 72 -10.51 -13.97 8.19
CA HIS A 72 -11.22 -12.85 8.80
C HIS A 72 -12.70 -12.82 8.36
N LYS A 73 -12.95 -12.94 7.05
CA LYS A 73 -14.33 -13.01 6.52
C LYS A 73 -15.11 -14.21 7.06
N VAL A 74 -14.49 -15.39 7.11
CA VAL A 74 -15.11 -16.60 7.66
C VAL A 74 -15.46 -16.41 9.14
N LEU A 75 -14.56 -15.87 9.96
CA LEU A 75 -14.82 -15.62 11.37
C LEU A 75 -15.93 -14.57 11.60
N ARG A 76 -16.17 -13.69 10.62
CA ARG A 76 -17.17 -12.63 10.70
C ARG A 76 -18.55 -13.04 10.20
N GLU A 77 -18.62 -13.74 9.07
CA GLU A 77 -19.85 -14.02 8.31
C GLU A 77 -20.35 -15.48 8.42
N ALA A 78 -19.49 -16.42 8.84
CA ALA A 78 -19.87 -17.82 8.99
C ALA A 78 -20.60 -18.08 10.34
N PRO A 79 -21.25 -19.25 10.52
CA PRO A 79 -21.95 -19.57 11.76
C PRO A 79 -21.00 -19.59 12.97
N PRO A 80 -21.52 -19.42 14.21
CA PRO A 80 -20.69 -19.40 15.43
C PRO A 80 -19.80 -20.64 15.64
N CYS A 81 -20.15 -21.78 15.04
CA CYS A 81 -19.31 -22.98 15.07
C CYS A 81 -17.93 -22.76 14.41
N ALA A 82 -17.84 -21.86 13.43
CA ALA A 82 -16.59 -21.55 12.74
C ALA A 82 -15.57 -20.93 13.70
N ILE A 83 -16.01 -20.04 14.60
CA ILE A 83 -15.16 -19.46 15.64
C ILE A 83 -14.68 -20.53 16.60
N LYS A 84 -15.60 -21.38 17.10
CA LYS A 84 -15.28 -22.48 18.02
C LYS A 84 -14.25 -23.45 17.44
N HIS A 85 -14.44 -23.90 16.20
CA HIS A 85 -13.49 -24.82 15.54
C HIS A 85 -12.15 -24.16 15.16
N SER A 86 -12.12 -22.83 15.03
CA SER A 86 -10.89 -22.10 14.76
C SER A 86 -10.01 -21.92 16.00
N GLN A 87 -10.55 -22.09 17.21
CA GLN A 87 -9.80 -21.95 18.46
C GLN A 87 -8.57 -22.88 18.54
N SER A 88 -8.68 -24.12 18.03
CA SER A 88 -7.56 -25.08 18.04
C SER A 88 -6.41 -24.70 17.11
N HIS A 89 -6.62 -23.75 16.19
CA HIS A 89 -5.65 -23.39 15.15
C HIS A 89 -4.86 -22.10 15.47
N LYS A 90 -5.07 -21.48 16.64
CA LYS A 90 -4.36 -20.24 17.05
C LYS A 90 -2.83 -20.33 16.89
N LYS A 91 -2.24 -21.45 17.33
CA LYS A 91 -0.79 -21.66 17.28
C LYS A 91 -0.27 -21.63 15.84
N MET A 92 -0.96 -22.32 14.93
CA MET A 92 -0.62 -22.34 13.50
C MET A 92 -0.72 -20.95 12.86
N ILE A 93 -1.77 -20.17 13.19
CA ILE A 93 -1.93 -18.80 12.70
C ILE A 93 -0.75 -17.92 13.16
N LEU A 94 -0.36 -18.00 14.44
CA LEU A 94 0.79 -17.24 14.96
C LEU A 94 2.12 -17.68 14.33
N GLU A 95 2.31 -18.97 14.05
CA GLU A 95 3.53 -19.48 13.40
C GLU A 95 3.66 -18.95 11.96
N VAL A 96 2.56 -18.90 11.20
CA VAL A 96 2.53 -18.27 9.87
C VAL A 96 2.93 -16.79 9.97
N GLY A 97 2.36 -16.05 10.93
CA GLY A 97 2.69 -14.65 11.18
C GLY A 97 4.17 -14.41 11.53
N LYS A 98 4.71 -15.21 12.46
CA LYS A 98 6.12 -15.12 12.87
C LYS A 98 7.08 -15.41 11.72
N MET A 99 6.80 -16.44 10.93
CA MET A 99 7.65 -16.82 9.79
C MET A 99 7.76 -15.67 8.78
N TRP A 100 6.62 -15.14 8.33
CA TRP A 100 6.62 -14.01 7.39
C TRP A 100 7.16 -12.72 8.03
N GLY A 101 6.93 -12.50 9.33
CA GLY A 101 7.48 -11.36 10.06
C GLY A 101 9.01 -11.34 10.18
N HIS A 102 9.68 -12.49 10.18
CA HIS A 102 11.14 -12.57 10.22
C HIS A 102 11.82 -12.14 8.90
N LEU A 103 11.11 -12.19 7.79
CA LEU A 103 11.65 -11.86 6.47
C LEU A 103 11.80 -10.35 6.23
N GLN A 104 11.35 -9.50 7.17
CA GLN A 104 11.39 -8.03 7.11
C GLN A 104 10.89 -7.43 5.78
N ASP A 105 9.97 -8.10 5.08
CA ASP A 105 9.28 -7.55 3.92
C ASP A 105 8.02 -6.79 4.34
N ASP A 106 7.67 -5.73 3.61
CA ASP A 106 6.52 -4.86 3.97
C ASP A 106 5.20 -5.64 4.07
N ILE A 107 5.02 -6.68 3.26
CA ILE A 107 3.84 -7.56 3.32
C ILE A 107 3.94 -8.58 4.46
N GLY A 108 5.11 -9.14 4.76
CA GLY A 108 5.26 -10.06 5.89
C GLY A 108 5.05 -9.37 7.24
N LEU A 109 5.43 -8.10 7.36
CA LEU A 109 5.02 -7.27 8.51
C LEU A 109 3.49 -7.12 8.60
N CYS A 110 2.82 -6.90 7.47
CA CYS A 110 1.35 -6.89 7.42
C CYS A 110 0.75 -8.25 7.80
N ILE A 111 1.29 -9.36 7.30
CA ILE A 111 0.83 -10.72 7.61
C ILE A 111 1.01 -11.00 9.11
N ASN A 112 2.15 -10.64 9.69
CA ASN A 112 2.41 -10.82 11.12
C ASN A 112 1.40 -10.05 11.98
N ALA A 113 1.18 -8.77 11.66
CA ALA A 113 0.17 -7.95 12.34
C ALA A 113 -1.25 -8.52 12.18
N TYR A 114 -1.58 -9.06 11.01
CA TYR A 114 -2.89 -9.65 10.74
C TYR A 114 -3.10 -10.97 11.48
N CYS A 115 -2.11 -11.86 11.49
CA CYS A 115 -2.15 -13.10 12.27
C CYS A 115 -2.33 -12.82 13.76
N LYS A 116 -1.66 -11.79 14.29
CA LYS A 116 -1.86 -11.32 15.67
C LYS A 116 -3.31 -10.89 15.89
N LEU A 117 -3.83 -10.01 15.03
CA LEU A 117 -5.23 -9.54 15.09
C LEU A 117 -6.24 -10.69 15.07
N LEU A 118 -6.07 -11.67 14.20
CA LEU A 118 -6.98 -12.83 14.10
C LEU A 118 -6.99 -13.67 15.38
N VAL A 119 -5.83 -13.82 16.01
CA VAL A 119 -5.71 -14.54 17.29
C VAL A 119 -6.32 -13.71 18.43
N THR A 120 -6.15 -12.39 18.42
CA THR A 120 -6.84 -11.47 19.34
C THR A 120 -8.36 -11.59 19.21
N LYS A 121 -8.89 -11.63 17.97
CA LYS A 121 -10.32 -11.91 17.70
C LYS A 121 -10.76 -13.26 18.29
N LEU A 122 -9.99 -14.33 18.09
CA LEU A 122 -10.32 -15.65 18.64
C LEU A 122 -10.28 -15.68 20.17
N ASN A 123 -9.31 -15.02 20.80
CA ASN A 123 -9.21 -14.88 22.25
C ASN A 123 -10.39 -14.07 22.82
N PHE A 124 -10.81 -13.01 22.13
CA PHE A 124 -11.97 -12.22 22.50
C PHE A 124 -13.25 -13.08 22.51
N HIS A 125 -13.47 -13.90 21.48
CA HIS A 125 -14.65 -14.78 21.41
C HIS A 125 -14.55 -16.05 22.28
N GLU A 126 -13.37 -16.40 22.79
CA GLU A 126 -13.24 -17.47 23.77
C GLU A 126 -13.76 -17.04 25.14
N LYS A 127 -13.54 -15.77 25.49
CA LYS A 127 -13.95 -15.18 26.77
C LYS A 127 -15.34 -14.56 26.72
N ASN A 128 -15.77 -14.05 25.56
CA ASN A 128 -17.01 -13.28 25.42
C ASN A 128 -17.96 -13.91 24.40
N THR A 129 -19.25 -13.96 24.74
CA THR A 129 -20.33 -14.49 23.89
C THR A 129 -20.82 -13.47 22.86
N PHE A 130 -19.92 -13.00 21.99
CA PHE A 130 -20.26 -12.10 20.89
C PHE A 130 -20.44 -12.88 19.58
N PRO A 131 -21.38 -12.47 18.71
CA PRO A 131 -21.45 -12.99 17.34
C PRO A 131 -20.22 -12.54 16.54
N GLY A 132 -19.83 -13.29 15.51
CA GLY A 132 -18.65 -12.98 14.68
C GLY A 132 -18.68 -11.62 14.00
N SER A 133 -19.88 -11.11 13.70
CA SER A 133 -20.13 -9.78 13.14
C SER A 133 -19.91 -8.63 14.14
N LEU A 134 -19.78 -8.94 15.44
CA LEU A 134 -19.62 -8.01 16.57
C LEU A 134 -20.81 -7.04 16.79
N ILE A 135 -21.88 -7.18 16.01
CA ILE A 135 -23.12 -6.43 16.17
C ILE A 135 -23.96 -7.17 17.22
N ILE A 136 -24.09 -6.57 18.39
CA ILE A 136 -24.90 -7.07 19.50
C ILE A 136 -25.61 -5.89 20.15
N SER A 137 -26.83 -6.08 20.62
CA SER A 137 -27.53 -5.00 21.31
C SER A 137 -26.94 -4.79 22.71
N PHE A 138 -26.87 -3.53 23.16
CA PHE A 138 -26.38 -3.23 24.52
C PHE A 138 -27.20 -3.91 25.62
N LYS A 139 -28.49 -4.21 25.35
CA LYS A 139 -29.36 -4.97 26.25
C LYS A 139 -28.87 -6.40 26.43
N GLU A 140 -28.42 -7.06 25.36
CA GLU A 140 -27.88 -8.41 25.41
C GLU A 140 -26.52 -8.44 26.11
N ILE A 141 -25.64 -7.46 25.86
CA ILE A 141 -24.38 -7.30 26.61
C ILE A 141 -24.68 -7.14 28.11
N SER A 142 -25.64 -6.27 28.45
CA SER A 142 -26.01 -6.02 29.84
C SER A 142 -26.63 -7.24 30.53
N LYS A 143 -27.34 -8.08 29.76
CA LYS A 143 -27.89 -9.34 30.24
C LYS A 143 -26.79 -10.39 30.45
N ALA A 144 -25.81 -10.48 29.54
CA ALA A 144 -24.68 -11.39 29.68
C ALA A 144 -23.74 -11.02 30.84
N ALA A 145 -23.67 -9.73 31.17
CA ALA A 145 -22.87 -9.22 32.27
C ALA A 145 -23.50 -9.46 33.66
N ASP A 146 -24.78 -9.85 33.77
CA ASP A 146 -25.50 -10.08 35.04
C ASP A 146 -25.29 -8.98 36.11
N ARG A 147 -25.12 -7.72 35.68
CA ARG A 147 -24.79 -6.54 36.51
C ARG A 147 -23.40 -6.56 37.17
N ASP A 148 -22.50 -7.44 36.77
CA ASP A 148 -21.10 -7.40 37.22
C ASP A 148 -20.33 -6.27 36.52
N VAL A 149 -19.94 -5.28 37.32
CA VAL A 149 -19.16 -4.13 36.86
C VAL A 149 -17.75 -4.57 36.42
N ASN A 150 -17.18 -5.62 37.04
CA ASN A 150 -15.87 -6.12 36.68
C ASN A 150 -15.88 -6.74 35.29
N TYR A 151 -16.98 -7.38 34.90
CA TYR A 151 -17.16 -7.88 33.54
C TYR A 151 -17.10 -6.74 32.51
N PHE A 152 -17.83 -5.64 32.74
CA PHE A 152 -17.77 -4.47 31.85
C PHE A 152 -16.38 -3.82 31.81
N PHE A 153 -15.69 -3.77 32.95
CA PHE A 153 -14.34 -3.23 33.05
C PHE A 153 -13.37 -4.06 32.20
N GLN A 154 -13.37 -5.38 32.38
CA GLN A 154 -12.53 -6.29 31.62
C GLN A 154 -12.88 -6.30 30.13
N LEU A 155 -14.17 -6.33 29.79
CA LEU A 155 -14.66 -6.30 28.41
C LEU A 155 -14.19 -5.02 27.68
N CYS A 156 -14.19 -3.88 28.37
CA CYS A 156 -13.68 -2.62 27.82
C CYS A 156 -12.19 -2.71 27.47
N VAL A 157 -11.36 -3.26 28.37
CA VAL A 157 -9.93 -3.49 28.11
C VAL A 157 -9.73 -4.41 26.91
N GLU A 158 -10.49 -5.50 26.81
CA GLU A 158 -10.37 -6.45 25.70
C GLU A 158 -10.82 -5.85 24.36
N ILE A 159 -11.84 -5.00 24.36
CA ILE A 159 -12.24 -4.22 23.17
C ILE A 159 -11.14 -3.23 22.77
N PHE A 160 -10.47 -2.58 23.73
CA PHE A 160 -9.35 -1.69 23.46
C PHE A 160 -8.15 -2.42 22.87
N ASP A 161 -7.77 -3.58 23.42
CA ASP A 161 -6.69 -4.42 22.87
C ASP A 161 -6.99 -4.81 21.40
N TYR A 162 -8.24 -5.16 21.11
CA TYR A 162 -8.68 -5.48 19.76
C TYR A 162 -8.59 -4.25 18.84
N LEU A 163 -9.10 -3.09 19.27
CA LEU A 163 -8.99 -1.84 18.50
C LEU A 163 -7.53 -1.43 18.24
N GLU A 164 -6.63 -1.63 19.21
CA GLU A 164 -5.20 -1.36 19.05
C GLU A 164 -4.56 -2.25 17.98
N ASP A 165 -4.88 -3.55 17.96
CA ASP A 165 -4.39 -4.48 16.93
C ASP A 165 -4.97 -4.16 15.54
N ILE A 166 -6.23 -3.70 15.45
CA ILE A 166 -6.82 -3.20 14.18
C ILE A 166 -6.04 -1.99 13.68
N ILE A 167 -5.76 -1.02 14.57
CA ILE A 167 -5.02 0.19 14.24
C ILE A 167 -3.57 -0.14 13.86
N ALA A 168 -2.94 -1.10 14.53
CA ALA A 168 -1.59 -1.55 14.19
C ALA A 168 -1.55 -2.15 12.77
N LEU A 169 -2.52 -2.99 12.41
CA LEU A 169 -2.58 -3.58 11.07
C LEU A 169 -2.82 -2.53 9.99
N GLN A 170 -3.76 -1.59 10.18
CA GLN A 170 -4.01 -0.56 9.15
C GLN A 170 -2.79 0.34 8.94
N LEU A 171 -2.03 0.68 9.98
CA LEU A 171 -0.77 1.43 9.83
C LEU A 171 0.23 0.65 8.97
N GLN A 172 0.38 -0.66 9.18
CA GLN A 172 1.27 -1.49 8.36
C GLN A 172 0.81 -1.57 6.90
N ILE A 173 -0.50 -1.71 6.66
CA ILE A 173 -1.07 -1.70 5.30
C ILE A 173 -0.81 -0.37 4.60
N PHE A 174 -1.03 0.77 5.26
CA PHE A 174 -0.74 2.09 4.70
C PHE A 174 0.75 2.32 4.48
N SER A 175 1.61 1.88 5.41
CA SER A 175 3.06 1.91 5.23
C SER A 175 3.45 1.14 3.97
N SER A 176 2.94 -0.08 3.81
CA SER A 176 3.18 -0.92 2.63
C SER A 176 2.74 -0.25 1.32
N ILE A 177 1.61 0.45 1.30
CA ILE A 177 1.11 1.12 0.09
C ILE A 177 1.90 2.40 -0.22
N ASN A 178 2.26 3.17 0.82
CA ASN A 178 2.99 4.43 0.69
C ASN A 178 4.44 4.22 0.27
N THR A 179 5.12 3.19 0.79
CA THR A 179 6.50 2.83 0.38
C THR A 179 6.61 2.64 -1.13
N TYR A 180 5.62 2.00 -1.75
CA TYR A 180 5.61 1.71 -3.19
C TYR A 180 4.73 2.68 -4.01
N ARG A 181 4.15 3.72 -3.39
CA ARG A 181 3.22 4.68 -4.01
C ARG A 181 2.13 4.00 -4.87
N MET A 182 1.55 2.92 -4.35
CA MET A 182 0.60 2.11 -5.10
C MET A 182 -0.77 2.79 -5.18
N SER A 183 -1.38 2.79 -6.37
CA SER A 183 -2.72 3.34 -6.54
C SER A 183 -3.79 2.35 -6.04
N SER A 184 -4.81 2.87 -5.33
CA SER A 184 -5.98 2.11 -4.87
C SER A 184 -6.80 1.49 -6.02
N MET A 185 -6.59 1.95 -7.25
CA MET A 185 -7.30 1.45 -8.45
C MET A 185 -6.56 0.29 -9.15
N THR A 186 -5.33 -0.03 -8.74
CA THR A 186 -4.57 -1.15 -9.31
C THR A 186 -4.95 -2.47 -8.66
N GLN A 187 -4.85 -3.58 -9.40
CA GLN A 187 -5.15 -4.91 -8.87
C GLN A 187 -4.26 -5.26 -7.66
N GLN A 188 -3.00 -4.83 -7.66
CA GLN A 188 -2.10 -5.02 -6.52
C GLN A 188 -2.47 -4.14 -5.32
N GLY A 189 -2.80 -2.86 -5.54
CA GLY A 189 -3.28 -1.97 -4.49
C GLY A 189 -4.56 -2.48 -3.84
N GLN A 190 -5.51 -2.98 -4.64
CA GLN A 190 -6.74 -3.61 -4.16
C GLN A 190 -6.48 -4.89 -3.36
N CYS A 191 -5.49 -5.70 -3.73
CA CYS A 191 -5.09 -6.88 -2.96
C CYS A 191 -4.70 -6.53 -1.52
N ARG A 192 -3.94 -5.43 -1.34
CA ARG A 192 -3.48 -4.95 -0.04
C ARG A 192 -4.57 -4.18 0.72
N LEU A 193 -5.42 -3.43 0.03
CA LEU A 193 -6.50 -2.62 0.62
C LEU A 193 -7.78 -3.40 0.97
N ALA A 194 -8.10 -4.49 0.28
CA ALA A 194 -9.35 -5.21 0.48
C ALA A 194 -9.62 -5.64 1.94
N PRO A 195 -8.63 -6.11 2.72
CA PRO A 195 -8.82 -6.42 4.14
C PRO A 195 -9.29 -5.25 5.00
N MET A 196 -9.05 -4.01 4.57
CA MET A 196 -9.45 -2.81 5.29
C MET A 196 -10.97 -2.72 5.49
N ILE A 197 -11.76 -3.33 4.59
CA ILE A 197 -13.22 -3.40 4.70
C ILE A 197 -13.61 -4.13 6.01
N CYS A 198 -13.01 -5.29 6.28
CA CYS A 198 -13.26 -6.03 7.52
C CYS A 198 -12.79 -5.25 8.75
N LEU A 199 -11.66 -4.53 8.65
CA LEU A 199 -11.15 -3.69 9.73
C LEU A 199 -12.10 -2.52 10.06
N ILE A 200 -12.69 -1.87 9.05
CA ILE A 200 -13.66 -0.79 9.24
C ILE A 200 -14.95 -1.33 9.90
N GLN A 201 -15.45 -2.47 9.42
CA GLN A 201 -16.65 -3.10 9.98
C GLN A 201 -16.47 -3.50 11.46
N ASP A 202 -15.35 -4.14 11.79
CA ASP A 202 -15.06 -4.59 13.15
C ASP A 202 -14.78 -3.38 14.06
N SER A 203 -13.96 -2.41 13.61
CA SER A 203 -13.65 -1.22 14.41
C SER A 203 -14.88 -0.36 14.71
N ASN A 204 -15.83 -0.22 13.77
CA ASN A 204 -17.04 0.56 14.02
C ASN A 204 -17.93 -0.09 15.10
N SER A 205 -18.11 -1.40 15.02
CA SER A 205 -18.91 -2.16 15.99
C SER A 205 -18.26 -2.15 17.38
N LEU A 206 -16.94 -2.30 17.43
CA LEU A 206 -16.16 -2.21 18.68
C LEU A 206 -16.19 -0.80 19.27
N TYR A 207 -16.13 0.24 18.42
CA TYR A 207 -16.23 1.63 18.86
C TYR A 207 -17.60 1.92 19.50
N ASP A 208 -18.72 1.58 18.85
CA ASP A 208 -20.06 1.78 19.42
C ASP A 208 -20.20 1.07 20.78
N ASN A 209 -19.80 -0.20 20.84
CA ASN A 209 -19.82 -0.97 22.09
C ASN A 209 -18.94 -0.34 23.17
N SER A 210 -17.75 0.15 22.82
CA SER A 210 -16.84 0.79 23.77
C SER A 210 -17.41 2.07 24.37
N VAL A 211 -18.08 2.91 23.57
CA VAL A 211 -18.73 4.14 24.05
C VAL A 211 -19.82 3.81 25.05
N ARG A 212 -20.71 2.86 24.72
CA ARG A 212 -21.81 2.45 25.61
C ARG A 212 -21.33 1.82 26.91
N ILE A 213 -20.30 0.98 26.85
CA ILE A 213 -19.69 0.37 28.04
C ILE A 213 -19.02 1.44 28.90
N MET A 214 -18.32 2.41 28.30
CA MET A 214 -17.68 3.50 29.02
C MET A 214 -18.69 4.36 29.79
N PHE A 215 -19.83 4.70 29.18
CA PHE A 215 -20.91 5.39 29.90
C PHE A 215 -21.46 4.55 31.07
N LYS A 216 -21.65 3.24 30.87
CA LYS A 216 -22.13 2.34 31.93
C LYS A 216 -21.15 2.21 33.10
N LEU A 217 -19.86 2.19 32.82
CA LEU A 217 -18.81 2.18 33.84
C LEU A 217 -18.81 3.49 34.63
N HIS A 218 -18.98 4.63 33.96
CA HIS A 218 -19.08 5.94 34.60
C HIS A 218 -20.35 6.12 35.46
N GLU A 219 -21.44 5.41 35.16
CA GLU A 219 -22.60 5.33 36.07
C GLU A 219 -22.30 4.55 37.36
N SER A 220 -21.34 3.62 37.32
CA SER A 220 -21.15 2.60 38.37
C SER A 220 -19.87 2.78 39.19
N LEU A 221 -18.87 3.50 38.68
CA LEU A 221 -17.55 3.66 39.30
C LEU A 221 -17.13 5.14 39.41
N PRO A 222 -16.29 5.49 40.42
CA PRO A 222 -15.75 6.85 40.55
C PRO A 222 -14.84 7.26 39.38
N ASN A 223 -14.80 8.56 39.11
CA ASN A 223 -14.02 9.13 37.99
C ASN A 223 -12.53 8.77 38.04
N ASP A 224 -11.92 8.68 39.23
CA ASP A 224 -10.48 8.42 39.37
C ASP A 224 -10.08 7.02 38.87
N VAL A 225 -10.94 6.01 39.09
CA VAL A 225 -10.68 4.62 38.69
C VAL A 225 -10.67 4.46 37.16
N LEU A 226 -11.49 5.26 36.47
CA LEU A 226 -11.65 5.19 35.01
C LEU A 226 -10.69 6.12 34.23
N SER A 227 -9.76 6.81 34.90
CA SER A 227 -8.82 7.72 34.23
C SER A 227 -8.04 7.03 33.12
N GLY A 228 -7.43 5.88 33.41
CA GLY A 228 -6.67 5.11 32.40
C GLY A 228 -7.53 4.64 31.23
N HIS A 229 -8.81 4.32 31.46
CA HIS A 229 -9.74 3.91 30.40
C HIS A 229 -10.08 5.09 29.48
N ARG A 230 -10.29 6.29 30.04
CA ARG A 230 -10.53 7.51 29.26
C ARG A 230 -9.32 7.89 28.42
N ASP A 231 -8.11 7.85 29.00
CA ASP A 231 -6.88 8.19 28.29
C ASP A 231 -6.63 7.23 27.12
N ARG A 232 -6.83 5.93 27.36
CA ARG A 232 -6.70 4.89 26.33
C ARG A 232 -7.77 5.02 25.25
N PHE A 233 -9.02 5.28 25.63
CA PHE A 233 -10.11 5.56 24.69
C PHE A 233 -9.81 6.78 23.83
N ASN A 234 -9.38 7.90 24.42
CA ASN A 234 -9.08 9.13 23.68
C ASN A 234 -7.94 8.90 22.67
N GLY A 235 -6.88 8.21 23.08
CA GLY A 235 -5.80 7.83 22.17
C GLY A 235 -6.25 6.92 21.02
N LEU A 236 -7.16 5.98 21.30
CA LEU A 236 -7.79 5.12 20.30
C LEU A 236 -8.70 5.90 19.34
N PHE A 237 -9.53 6.79 19.88
CA PHE A 237 -10.44 7.65 19.13
C PHE A 237 -9.69 8.52 18.12
N SER A 238 -8.63 9.21 18.55
CA SER A 238 -7.82 10.04 17.64
C SER A 238 -7.19 9.22 16.51
N LYS A 239 -6.65 8.03 16.82
CA LYS A 239 -6.07 7.13 15.82
C LYS A 239 -7.12 6.55 14.87
N LEU A 240 -8.31 6.23 15.38
CA LEU A 240 -9.42 5.69 14.59
C LEU A 240 -10.01 6.75 13.65
N LYS A 241 -10.10 8.01 14.11
CA LYS A 241 -10.49 9.16 13.28
C LYS A 241 -9.54 9.34 12.10
N VAL A 242 -8.23 9.38 12.38
CA VAL A 242 -7.19 9.44 11.33
C VAL A 242 -7.28 8.25 10.38
N PHE A 243 -7.57 7.05 10.89
CA PHE A 243 -7.77 5.87 10.06
C PHE A 243 -8.92 6.06 9.06
N TYR A 244 -10.11 6.49 9.51
CA TYR A 244 -11.25 6.70 8.61
C TYR A 244 -11.04 7.86 7.64
N GLU A 245 -10.42 8.96 8.08
CA GLU A 245 -10.05 10.10 7.23
C GLU A 245 -9.07 9.71 6.12
N ASN A 246 -8.10 8.83 6.40
CA ASN A 246 -7.15 8.35 5.40
C ASN A 246 -7.78 7.39 4.38
N VAL A 247 -8.79 6.62 4.78
CA VAL A 247 -9.49 5.68 3.88
C VAL A 247 -10.53 6.39 3.01
N ARG A 248 -11.27 7.38 3.55
CA ARG A 248 -12.36 8.08 2.86
C ARG A 248 -12.01 8.63 1.45
N PRO A 249 -10.84 9.24 1.19
CA PRO A 249 -10.50 9.76 -0.14
C PRO A 249 -10.16 8.66 -1.17
N LEU A 250 -9.93 7.42 -0.73
CA LEU A 250 -9.53 6.33 -1.62
C LEU A 250 -10.72 5.82 -2.45
N GLN A 251 -10.60 5.95 -3.77
CA GLN A 251 -11.67 5.62 -4.73
C GLN A 251 -12.16 4.16 -4.64
N TYR A 252 -11.30 3.22 -4.24
CA TYR A 252 -11.65 1.80 -4.11
C TYR A 252 -12.81 1.55 -3.14
N PHE A 253 -12.90 2.32 -2.05
CA PHE A 253 -13.91 2.11 -1.02
C PHE A 253 -15.25 2.78 -1.36
N LYS A 254 -15.24 3.86 -2.15
CA LYS A 254 -16.44 4.66 -2.49
C LYS A 254 -17.60 3.83 -3.06
N SER A 255 -17.29 2.76 -3.81
CA SER A 255 -18.27 1.85 -4.41
C SER A 255 -18.54 0.59 -3.59
N LEU A 256 -17.80 0.32 -2.51
CA LEU A 256 -17.87 -0.95 -1.76
C LEU A 256 -18.44 -0.76 -0.36
N ILE A 257 -18.09 0.33 0.32
CA ILE A 257 -18.43 0.59 1.72
C ILE A 257 -18.56 2.10 1.95
N SER A 258 -19.60 2.50 2.70
CA SER A 258 -19.68 3.82 3.31
C SER A 258 -18.82 3.84 4.57
N VAL A 259 -17.74 4.62 4.55
CA VAL A 259 -16.83 4.79 5.68
C VAL A 259 -17.51 5.72 6.70
N PRO A 260 -17.70 5.30 7.97
CA PRO A 260 -18.35 6.12 8.99
C PRO A 260 -17.66 7.46 9.23
N GLU A 261 -18.44 8.46 9.60
CA GLU A 261 -17.95 9.73 10.11
C GLU A 261 -17.99 9.71 11.64
N LEU A 262 -16.82 9.86 12.26
CA LEU A 262 -16.70 10.02 13.71
C LEU A 262 -16.86 11.50 14.08
N PRO A 263 -17.42 11.83 15.26
CA PRO A 263 -17.57 13.20 15.73
C PRO A 263 -16.26 14.00 15.77
N GLU A 264 -16.37 15.33 15.78
CA GLU A 264 -15.23 16.26 15.86
C GLU A 264 -14.39 16.03 17.12
N SER A 265 -15.04 15.84 18.27
CA SER A 265 -14.44 15.61 19.59
C SER A 265 -14.88 14.28 20.20
N SER A 266 -14.06 13.71 21.09
CA SER A 266 -14.41 12.47 21.79
C SER A 266 -15.59 12.70 22.76
N PRO A 267 -16.48 11.71 22.96
CA PRO A 267 -17.60 11.84 23.89
C PRO A 267 -17.13 12.16 25.31
N ASN A 268 -17.80 13.10 25.99
CA ASN A 268 -17.49 13.40 27.38
C ASN A 268 -18.22 12.43 28.32
N PHE A 269 -17.52 11.38 28.75
CA PHE A 269 -18.08 10.36 29.64
C PHE A 269 -18.42 10.86 31.05
N SER A 270 -18.04 12.08 31.43
CA SER A 270 -18.41 12.69 32.71
C SER A 270 -19.78 13.36 32.67
N SER A 271 -20.33 13.60 31.47
CA SER A 271 -21.62 14.26 31.24
C SER A 271 -22.69 13.23 30.86
N GLN A 272 -23.73 13.07 31.69
CA GLN A 272 -24.88 12.20 31.35
C GLN A 272 -25.69 12.74 30.16
N VAL A 273 -25.61 14.05 29.88
CA VAL A 273 -26.29 14.69 28.74
C VAL A 273 -25.75 14.17 27.41
N ASP A 274 -24.45 13.86 27.34
CA ASP A 274 -23.77 13.38 26.14
C ASP A 274 -24.18 11.95 25.77
N PHE A 275 -24.65 11.15 26.74
CA PHE A 275 -25.19 9.81 26.48
C PHE A 275 -26.54 9.87 25.75
N SER A 276 -27.42 10.79 26.16
CA SER A 276 -28.72 10.99 25.52
C SER A 276 -28.64 11.53 24.09
N SER A 277 -27.55 12.22 23.74
CA SER A 277 -27.29 12.74 22.39
C SER A 277 -26.47 11.80 21.48
N TYR A 278 -26.00 10.65 21.99
CA TYR A 278 -25.12 9.78 21.22
C TYR A 278 -25.87 9.02 20.12
N ILE A 279 -25.44 9.22 18.87
CA ILE A 279 -25.94 8.51 17.70
C ILE A 279 -24.83 7.55 17.20
N PRO A 280 -25.09 6.23 17.11
CA PRO A 280 -24.10 5.26 16.67
C PRO A 280 -23.73 5.48 15.20
N PRO A 281 -22.43 5.54 14.84
CA PRO A 281 -22.01 5.66 13.44
C PRO A 281 -22.38 4.39 12.64
N VAL A 282 -22.95 4.58 11.44
CA VAL A 282 -23.44 3.47 10.60
C VAL A 282 -22.44 3.15 9.49
N VAL A 283 -21.98 1.90 9.43
CA VAL A 283 -21.24 1.34 8.29
C VAL A 283 -22.25 0.68 7.34
N TYR A 284 -22.32 1.15 6.10
CA TYR A 284 -23.08 0.46 5.05
C TYR A 284 -22.14 -0.23 4.06
N VAL A 285 -22.23 -1.54 3.90
CA VAL A 285 -21.54 -2.29 2.84
C VAL A 285 -22.53 -2.60 1.75
N GLN A 286 -22.19 -2.33 0.48
CA GLN A 286 -23.08 -2.66 -0.62
C GLN A 286 -23.32 -4.17 -0.67
N PRO A 287 -24.58 -4.64 -0.59
CA PRO A 287 -24.89 -6.05 -0.73
C PRO A 287 -24.56 -6.51 -2.16
N GLU A 288 -23.82 -7.62 -2.30
CA GLU A 288 -23.53 -8.19 -3.62
C GLU A 288 -24.83 -8.74 -4.23
N PRO A 289 -25.04 -8.65 -5.57
CA PRO A 289 -26.23 -9.15 -6.24
C PRO A 289 -26.44 -10.64 -5.93
N ASP A 290 -27.63 -10.96 -5.46
CA ASP A 290 -28.00 -12.31 -5.09
C ASP A 290 -28.00 -13.23 -6.33
N PRO A 291 -27.57 -14.50 -6.20
CA PRO A 291 -27.99 -15.51 -7.15
C PRO A 291 -29.51 -15.61 -7.09
N ILE A 292 -30.16 -15.64 -8.25
CA ILE A 292 -31.62 -15.77 -8.39
C ILE A 292 -32.08 -16.97 -7.55
N VAL A 293 -32.71 -16.66 -6.43
CA VAL A 293 -33.56 -17.55 -5.65
C VAL A 293 -34.80 -16.72 -5.37
N GLU A 294 -35.87 -17.06 -6.07
CA GLU A 294 -37.24 -16.63 -5.80
C GLU A 294 -37.51 -16.84 -4.29
N ASP A 295 -37.88 -15.80 -3.55
CA ASP A 295 -39.30 -15.46 -3.34
C ASP A 295 -39.49 -14.45 -2.18
N LEU A 296 -40.52 -13.60 -2.35
CA LEU A 296 -41.36 -12.91 -1.36
C LEU A 296 -40.86 -11.66 -0.59
N VAL A 297 -41.45 -10.54 -1.00
CA VAL A 297 -41.65 -9.28 -0.28
C VAL A 297 -42.82 -9.43 0.70
N GLU A 298 -42.68 -8.95 1.93
CA GLU A 298 -43.81 -8.60 2.80
C GLU A 298 -43.80 -7.09 3.08
N THR A 299 -44.87 -6.41 2.67
CA THR A 299 -45.23 -5.05 3.07
C THR A 299 -46.58 -5.13 3.78
N SER A 300 -46.74 -4.46 4.92
CA SER A 300 -48.06 -4.00 5.36
C SER A 300 -47.96 -2.86 6.39
N CYS A 301 -48.51 -1.71 6.00
CA CYS A 301 -49.14 -0.75 6.92
C CYS A 301 -50.64 -1.03 6.93
N PRO A 302 -51.35 -0.94 8.08
CA PRO A 302 -52.81 -0.97 8.11
C PRO A 302 -53.44 0.41 8.42
N SER A 303 -54.24 0.89 7.47
CA SER A 303 -55.61 1.44 7.57
C SER A 303 -56.15 2.09 8.86
N GLU A 304 -56.65 3.32 8.70
CA GLU A 304 -57.86 3.90 9.34
C GLU A 304 -58.99 3.95 8.26
N PRO A 305 -60.33 4.02 8.54
CA PRO A 305 -60.97 5.05 9.38
C PRO A 305 -62.29 4.67 10.12
N ASP A 306 -62.80 5.54 11.00
CA ASP A 306 -64.20 5.55 11.43
C ASP A 306 -64.71 6.99 11.67
N ASP A 307 -65.99 7.19 11.39
CA ASP A 307 -66.64 8.44 10.97
C ASP A 307 -67.70 8.85 12.00
N GLY A 308 -67.77 10.14 12.39
CA GLY A 308 -68.78 10.54 13.38
C GLY A 308 -68.70 11.93 14.01
N GLN A 309 -68.29 12.99 13.31
CA GLN A 309 -68.50 14.38 13.78
C GLN A 309 -68.83 15.36 12.64
N MET A 310 -69.73 14.93 11.75
CA MET A 310 -70.26 15.74 10.67
C MET A 310 -71.50 16.50 11.21
N GLN A 311 -71.34 17.76 11.60
CA GLN A 311 -72.34 18.84 11.40
C GLN A 311 -71.94 20.18 12.05
N GLN A 312 -70.89 20.25 12.88
CA GLN A 312 -70.40 21.51 13.48
C GLN A 312 -69.08 22.02 12.85
N GLN A 313 -68.42 21.24 11.99
CA GLN A 313 -67.20 21.64 11.26
C GLN A 313 -67.45 22.30 9.89
N LEU A 314 -68.70 22.37 9.42
CA LEU A 314 -69.01 22.79 8.05
C LEU A 314 -68.71 24.28 7.77
N ASN A 315 -68.85 25.16 8.76
CA ASN A 315 -68.61 26.60 8.56
C ASN A 315 -67.15 27.04 8.81
N ALA A 316 -66.34 26.22 9.49
CA ALA A 316 -64.90 26.45 9.63
C ALA A 316 -64.10 25.82 8.47
N LEU A 317 -64.65 24.76 7.86
CA LEU A 317 -64.10 24.09 6.70
C LEU A 317 -64.14 24.97 5.45
N GLU A 318 -65.08 25.90 5.27
CA GLU A 318 -65.19 26.68 4.01
C GLU A 318 -64.04 27.70 3.80
N GLY A 319 -63.43 28.20 4.88
CA GLY A 319 -62.20 29.02 4.81
C GLY A 319 -60.92 28.19 4.66
N ILE A 320 -60.87 27.03 5.32
CA ILE A 320 -59.77 26.07 5.21
C ILE A 320 -59.81 25.36 3.84
N ILE A 321 -60.98 25.15 3.24
CA ILE A 321 -61.17 24.55 1.92
C ILE A 321 -60.57 25.46 0.86
N ASN A 322 -60.71 26.79 0.94
CA ASN A 322 -60.11 27.70 -0.02
C ASN A 322 -58.55 27.74 0.07
N GLU A 323 -57.98 27.71 1.29
CA GLU A 323 -56.51 27.55 1.48
C GLU A 323 -56.03 26.14 1.10
N LYS A 324 -56.84 25.11 1.38
CA LYS A 324 -56.59 23.73 0.98
C LYS A 324 -56.75 23.55 -0.52
N GLU A 325 -57.62 24.28 -1.21
CA GLU A 325 -57.79 24.25 -2.66
C GLU A 325 -56.62 24.92 -3.36
N ALA A 326 -56.12 26.06 -2.86
CA ALA A 326 -54.90 26.70 -3.35
C ALA A 326 -53.65 25.82 -3.11
N THR A 327 -53.55 25.17 -1.95
CA THR A 327 -52.45 24.22 -1.67
C THR A 327 -52.64 22.89 -2.39
N ILE A 328 -53.86 22.44 -2.68
CA ILE A 328 -54.16 21.28 -3.54
C ILE A 328 -53.81 21.62 -5.00
N GLU A 329 -53.99 22.85 -5.45
CA GLU A 329 -53.62 23.28 -6.80
C GLU A 329 -52.10 23.39 -6.96
N ASP A 330 -51.39 23.89 -5.95
CA ASP A 330 -49.92 23.88 -5.88
C ASP A 330 -49.35 22.46 -5.73
N LEU A 331 -50.00 21.61 -4.91
CA LEU A 331 -49.69 20.17 -4.80
C LEU A 331 -50.03 19.42 -6.09
N LYS A 332 -51.08 19.79 -6.84
CA LYS A 332 -51.39 19.22 -8.15
C LYS A 332 -50.38 19.66 -9.20
N LEU A 333 -49.91 20.89 -9.17
CA LEU A 333 -48.86 21.38 -10.07
C LEU A 333 -47.52 20.69 -9.78
N THR A 334 -47.14 20.56 -8.51
CA THR A 334 -45.94 19.81 -8.10
C THR A 334 -46.09 18.31 -8.35
N LEU A 335 -47.26 17.71 -8.15
CA LEU A 335 -47.53 16.31 -8.46
C LEU A 335 -47.54 16.06 -9.97
N ASN A 336 -48.07 16.97 -10.78
CA ASN A 336 -47.94 16.91 -12.24
C ASN A 336 -46.48 17.08 -12.69
N SER A 337 -45.71 17.96 -12.07
CA SER A 337 -44.27 18.10 -12.33
C SER A 337 -43.49 16.85 -11.92
N LEU A 338 -43.79 16.27 -10.75
CA LEU A 338 -43.19 15.03 -10.27
C LEU A 338 -43.58 13.84 -11.14
N GLN A 339 -44.83 13.78 -11.60
CA GLN A 339 -45.33 12.74 -12.50
C GLN A 339 -44.71 12.88 -13.90
N GLN A 340 -44.55 14.10 -14.42
CA GLN A 340 -43.82 14.34 -15.65
C GLN A 340 -42.33 13.95 -15.51
N ASN A 341 -41.69 14.31 -14.39
CA ASN A 341 -40.31 13.88 -14.12
C ASN A 341 -40.20 12.36 -13.97
N PHE A 342 -41.21 11.71 -13.38
CA PHE A 342 -41.25 10.26 -13.23
C PHE A 342 -41.48 9.56 -14.57
N ASP A 343 -42.30 10.13 -15.45
CA ASP A 343 -42.54 9.66 -16.80
C ASP A 343 -41.30 9.85 -17.69
N GLU A 344 -40.61 10.99 -17.59
CA GLU A 344 -39.33 11.25 -18.27
C GLU A 344 -38.23 10.31 -17.77
N LEU A 345 -38.14 10.10 -16.45
CA LEU A 345 -37.21 9.15 -15.85
C LEU A 345 -37.56 7.71 -16.25
N GLY A 346 -38.84 7.36 -16.31
CA GLY A 346 -39.34 6.07 -16.78
C GLY A 346 -39.01 5.82 -18.25
N GLN A 347 -39.15 6.82 -19.11
CA GLN A 347 -38.73 6.74 -20.52
C GLN A 347 -37.22 6.62 -20.66
N SER A 348 -36.45 7.33 -19.84
CA SER A 348 -34.98 7.21 -19.80
C SER A 348 -34.54 5.81 -19.36
N TYR A 349 -35.15 5.26 -18.30
CA TYR A 349 -34.89 3.88 -17.86
C TYR A 349 -35.29 2.86 -18.92
N GLN A 350 -36.43 3.03 -19.60
CA GLN A 350 -36.82 2.15 -20.70
C GLN A 350 -35.83 2.21 -21.86
N HIS A 351 -35.33 3.41 -22.21
CA HIS A 351 -34.31 3.58 -23.24
C HIS A 351 -32.99 2.90 -22.86
N GLU A 352 -32.54 3.07 -21.61
CA GLU A 352 -31.31 2.47 -21.10
C GLU A 352 -31.40 0.93 -21.00
N VAL A 353 -32.56 0.41 -20.59
CA VAL A 353 -32.82 -1.04 -20.62
C VAL A 353 -32.78 -1.59 -22.05
N LEU A 354 -33.31 -0.85 -23.04
CA LEU A 354 -33.34 -1.27 -24.43
C LEU A 354 -31.95 -1.22 -25.09
N GLU A 355 -31.13 -0.22 -24.74
CA GLU A 355 -29.70 -0.14 -25.07
C GLU A 355 -28.91 -1.31 -24.44
N MET A 356 -29.14 -1.61 -23.16
CA MET A 356 -28.52 -2.73 -22.45
C MET A 356 -28.94 -4.08 -23.03
N GLN A 357 -30.19 -4.22 -23.48
CA GLN A 357 -30.67 -5.42 -24.18
C GLN A 357 -30.00 -5.59 -25.55
N LYS A 358 -29.82 -4.51 -26.32
CA LYS A 358 -29.05 -4.54 -27.58
C LYS A 358 -27.58 -4.91 -27.34
N ALA A 359 -26.95 -4.34 -26.32
CA ALA A 359 -25.58 -4.66 -25.94
C ALA A 359 -25.44 -6.12 -25.51
N ASN A 360 -26.39 -6.65 -24.73
CA ASN A 360 -26.42 -8.07 -24.36
C ASN A 360 -26.64 -8.99 -25.57
N ALA A 361 -27.46 -8.59 -26.55
CA ALA A 361 -27.65 -9.36 -27.78
C ALA A 361 -26.36 -9.43 -28.62
N LEU A 362 -25.63 -8.31 -28.76
CA LEU A 362 -24.32 -8.27 -29.42
C LEU A 362 -23.30 -9.14 -28.68
N LEU A 363 -23.20 -8.97 -27.36
CA LEU A 363 -22.28 -9.75 -26.53
C LEU A 363 -22.60 -11.24 -26.58
N SER A 364 -23.88 -11.63 -26.58
CA SER A 364 -24.31 -13.02 -26.73
C SER A 364 -23.93 -13.59 -28.10
N ASN A 365 -23.93 -12.78 -29.15
CA ASN A 365 -23.51 -13.19 -30.49
C ASN A 365 -21.98 -13.37 -30.54
N ASP A 366 -21.21 -12.47 -29.94
CA ASP A 366 -19.76 -12.59 -29.80
C ASP A 366 -19.37 -13.83 -28.98
N LEU A 367 -20.14 -14.14 -27.92
CA LEU A 367 -19.93 -15.34 -27.10
C LEU A 367 -20.23 -16.62 -27.88
N LEU A 368 -21.22 -16.59 -28.79
CA LEU A 368 -21.54 -17.70 -29.69
C LEU A 368 -20.41 -17.93 -30.70
N ILE A 369 -19.90 -16.86 -31.33
CA ILE A 369 -18.76 -16.93 -32.26
C ILE A 369 -17.51 -17.45 -31.55
N SER A 370 -17.24 -16.97 -30.32
CA SER A 370 -16.11 -17.43 -29.53
C SER A 370 -16.24 -18.90 -29.12
N ARG A 371 -17.45 -19.36 -28.79
CA ARG A 371 -17.74 -20.79 -28.55
C ARG A 371 -17.48 -21.65 -29.79
N GLN A 372 -17.92 -21.20 -30.96
CA GLN A 372 -17.67 -21.91 -32.23
C GLN A 372 -16.18 -21.98 -32.56
N MET A 373 -15.42 -20.91 -32.30
CA MET A 373 -13.96 -20.94 -32.44
C MET A 373 -13.31 -21.95 -31.47
N CYS A 374 -13.75 -21.99 -30.22
CA CYS A 374 -13.24 -22.95 -29.24
C CYS A 374 -13.59 -24.40 -29.62
N GLU A 375 -14.79 -24.66 -30.15
CA GLU A 375 -15.17 -25.97 -30.68
C GLU A 375 -14.33 -26.37 -31.89
N ASN A 376 -14.05 -25.45 -32.81
CA ASN A 376 -13.15 -25.72 -33.95
C ASN A 376 -11.72 -26.04 -33.50
N ILE A 377 -11.17 -25.29 -32.54
CA ILE A 377 -9.83 -25.56 -31.99
C ILE A 377 -9.82 -26.90 -31.26
N ARG A 378 -10.90 -27.23 -30.53
CA ARG A 378 -11.02 -28.53 -29.86
C ARG A 378 -11.12 -29.68 -30.86
N MET A 379 -11.89 -29.55 -31.93
CA MET A 379 -11.94 -30.55 -33.00
C MET A 379 -10.59 -30.72 -33.71
N GLN A 380 -9.83 -29.63 -33.91
CA GLN A 380 -8.46 -29.71 -34.44
C GLN A 380 -7.51 -30.41 -33.47
N ASN A 381 -7.61 -30.14 -32.16
CA ASN A 381 -6.83 -30.86 -31.15
C ASN A 381 -7.19 -32.35 -31.12
N ASP A 382 -8.48 -32.69 -31.16
CA ASP A 382 -8.95 -34.07 -31.17
C ASP A 382 -8.47 -34.81 -32.46
N ASP A 383 -8.43 -34.12 -33.61
CA ASP A 383 -7.87 -34.68 -34.87
C ASP A 383 -6.35 -34.85 -34.80
N LEU A 384 -5.62 -33.88 -34.24
CA LEU A 384 -4.17 -33.99 -34.03
C LEU A 384 -3.81 -35.08 -33.02
N GLU A 385 -4.62 -35.27 -31.98
CA GLU A 385 -4.45 -36.33 -30.99
C GLU A 385 -4.76 -37.71 -31.60
N LEU A 386 -5.74 -37.79 -32.51
CA LEU A 386 -6.00 -38.98 -33.30
C LEU A 386 -4.86 -39.29 -34.28
N GLN A 387 -4.25 -38.26 -34.88
CA GLN A 387 -3.06 -38.40 -35.75
C GLN A 387 -1.81 -38.83 -34.96
N LEU A 388 -1.65 -38.32 -33.73
CA LEU A 388 -0.57 -38.71 -32.80
C LEU A 388 -0.73 -40.19 -32.37
N ASN A 389 -1.95 -40.60 -32.02
CA ASN A 389 -2.26 -41.98 -31.63
C ASN A 389 -2.14 -43.00 -32.77
N LYS A 390 -2.27 -42.56 -34.03
CA LYS A 390 -2.12 -43.43 -35.21
C LYS A 390 -0.66 -43.66 -35.63
N ASN A 391 0.31 -42.92 -35.06
CA ASN A 391 1.69 -42.95 -35.51
C ASN A 391 2.66 -43.37 -34.38
N PRO A 392 2.91 -44.68 -34.18
CA PRO A 392 3.65 -45.20 -33.02
C PRO A 392 5.10 -44.71 -32.93
N MET A 393 5.71 -44.27 -34.04
CA MET A 393 7.05 -43.66 -34.01
C MET A 393 7.06 -42.29 -33.32
N LEU A 394 5.99 -41.49 -33.42
CA LEU A 394 5.92 -40.17 -32.80
C LEU A 394 5.70 -40.27 -31.29
N ILE A 395 4.89 -41.23 -30.85
CA ILE A 395 4.68 -41.54 -29.42
C ILE A 395 6.00 -41.95 -28.76
N GLN A 396 6.77 -42.83 -29.41
CA GLN A 396 8.09 -43.25 -28.92
C GLN A 396 9.07 -42.07 -28.81
N LYS A 397 9.07 -41.17 -29.79
CA LYS A 397 9.95 -39.99 -29.80
C LYS A 397 9.58 -38.95 -28.74
N VAL A 398 8.28 -38.80 -28.46
CA VAL A 398 7.77 -37.95 -27.37
C VAL A 398 8.14 -38.54 -26.02
N MET A 399 8.01 -39.85 -25.82
CA MET A 399 8.43 -40.51 -24.59
C MET A 399 9.95 -40.42 -24.37
N GLU A 400 10.76 -40.57 -25.43
CA GLU A 400 12.22 -40.43 -25.33
C GLU A 400 12.65 -38.98 -25.01
N GLU A 401 11.97 -37.96 -25.55
CA GLU A 401 12.25 -36.57 -25.20
C GLU A 401 11.72 -36.19 -23.81
N GLU A 402 10.57 -36.71 -23.37
CA GLU A 402 10.11 -36.56 -21.99
C GLU A 402 11.07 -37.22 -21.00
N GLU A 403 11.63 -38.38 -21.33
CA GLU A 403 12.61 -39.07 -20.49
C GLU A 403 13.95 -38.33 -20.44
N LYS A 404 14.43 -37.78 -21.57
CA LYS A 404 15.59 -36.87 -21.58
C LYS A 404 15.34 -35.61 -20.78
N GLN A 405 14.16 -35.01 -20.88
CA GLN A 405 13.82 -33.79 -20.14
C GLN A 405 13.72 -34.06 -18.64
N LYS A 406 13.21 -35.24 -18.25
CA LYS A 406 13.20 -35.70 -16.86
C LYS A 406 14.62 -35.94 -16.34
N GLN A 407 15.49 -36.60 -17.11
CA GLN A 407 16.91 -36.79 -16.75
C GLN A 407 17.67 -35.46 -16.67
N SER A 408 17.38 -34.50 -17.55
CA SER A 408 17.94 -33.14 -17.50
C SER A 408 17.45 -32.37 -16.26
N SER A 409 16.18 -32.49 -15.92
CA SER A 409 15.59 -31.91 -14.70
C SER A 409 16.19 -32.51 -13.42
N GLU A 410 16.41 -33.82 -13.38
CA GLU A 410 17.10 -34.48 -12.27
C GLU A 410 18.57 -34.05 -12.14
N LYS A 411 19.28 -33.88 -13.26
CA LYS A 411 20.64 -33.31 -13.27
C LYS A 411 20.65 -31.88 -12.76
N PHE A 412 19.70 -31.04 -13.18
CA PHE A 412 19.55 -29.67 -12.70
C PHE A 412 19.23 -29.62 -11.20
N ASN A 413 18.36 -30.51 -10.71
CA ASN A 413 18.05 -30.60 -9.28
C ASN A 413 19.24 -31.06 -8.45
N LYS A 414 20.05 -32.02 -8.95
CA LYS A 414 21.31 -32.43 -8.30
C LYS A 414 22.32 -31.28 -8.29
N LEU A 415 22.44 -30.54 -9.38
CA LEU A 415 23.33 -29.38 -9.48
C LEU A 415 22.90 -28.25 -8.54
N LYS A 416 21.60 -28.00 -8.41
CA LYS A 416 21.02 -27.05 -7.45
C LYS A 416 21.31 -27.48 -6.00
N LEU A 417 21.25 -28.77 -5.70
CA LEU A 417 21.58 -29.33 -4.39
C LEU A 417 23.08 -29.17 -4.09
N LEU A 418 23.94 -29.44 -5.08
CA LEU A 418 25.38 -29.20 -5.00
C LEU A 418 25.71 -27.72 -4.80
N TYR A 419 25.04 -26.83 -5.55
CA TYR A 419 25.23 -25.38 -5.42
C TYR A 419 24.75 -24.87 -4.05
N THR A 420 23.67 -25.46 -3.51
CA THR A 420 23.20 -25.16 -2.16
C THR A 420 24.20 -25.64 -1.12
N GLN A 421 24.76 -26.84 -1.27
CA GLN A 421 25.82 -27.37 -0.41
C GLN A 421 27.10 -26.53 -0.47
N ILE A 422 27.56 -26.16 -1.66
CA ILE A 422 28.74 -25.29 -1.84
C ILE A 422 28.48 -23.91 -1.25
N ARG A 423 27.29 -23.34 -1.43
CA ARG A 423 26.92 -22.07 -0.83
C ARG A 423 26.89 -22.16 0.70
N ASP A 424 26.35 -23.23 1.26
CA ASP A 424 26.28 -23.43 2.70
C ASP A 424 27.67 -23.71 3.30
N GLU A 425 28.54 -24.43 2.59
CA GLU A 425 29.97 -24.55 2.91
C GLU A 425 30.69 -23.21 2.79
N HIS A 426 30.41 -22.40 1.78
CA HIS A 426 30.98 -21.06 1.63
C HIS A 426 30.52 -20.13 2.77
N ILE A 427 29.25 -20.19 3.18
CA ILE A 427 28.74 -19.47 4.35
C ILE A 427 29.42 -19.96 5.62
N LYS A 428 29.65 -21.28 5.76
CA LYS A 428 30.37 -21.85 6.89
C LYS A 428 31.83 -21.39 6.92
N LEU A 429 32.52 -21.43 5.78
CA LEU A 429 33.88 -20.94 5.61
C LEU A 429 33.97 -19.43 5.84
N LEU A 430 32.98 -18.63 5.44
CA LEU A 430 32.93 -17.19 5.75
C LEU A 430 32.76 -16.93 7.25
N ARG A 431 31.98 -17.78 7.96
CA ARG A 431 31.87 -17.71 9.42
C ARG A 431 33.17 -18.12 10.10
N GLU A 432 33.79 -19.22 9.67
CA GLU A 432 35.09 -19.69 10.16
C GLU A 432 36.21 -18.69 9.85
N GLN A 433 36.17 -18.03 8.69
CA GLN A 433 37.07 -16.94 8.31
C GLN A 433 36.81 -15.72 9.18
N SER A 434 35.56 -15.37 9.49
CA SER A 434 35.23 -14.29 10.43
C SER A 434 35.75 -14.57 11.84
N GLU A 435 35.59 -15.80 12.33
CA GLU A 435 36.14 -16.25 13.62
C GLU A 435 37.67 -16.28 13.62
N SER A 436 38.29 -16.82 12.57
CA SER A 436 39.74 -16.81 12.39
C SER A 436 40.29 -15.39 12.27
N THR A 437 39.57 -14.46 11.64
CA THR A 437 39.95 -13.05 11.55
C THR A 437 39.82 -12.35 12.91
N LYS A 438 38.82 -12.71 13.72
CA LYS A 438 38.71 -12.22 15.11
C LYS A 438 39.85 -12.74 15.98
N VAL A 439 40.22 -14.02 15.86
CA VAL A 439 41.37 -14.62 16.56
C VAL A 439 42.67 -14.00 16.08
N LEU A 440 42.87 -13.84 14.77
CA LEU A 440 44.04 -13.19 14.18
C LEU A 440 44.17 -11.73 14.60
N ASN A 441 43.06 -11.00 14.75
CA ASN A 441 43.09 -9.63 15.25
C ASN A 441 43.44 -9.57 16.73
N LYS A 442 42.96 -10.53 17.54
CA LYS A 442 43.40 -10.68 18.94
C LYS A 442 44.88 -11.04 19.01
N GLU A 443 45.36 -11.96 18.18
CA GLU A 443 46.78 -12.33 18.10
C GLU A 443 47.66 -11.18 17.60
N LYS A 444 47.19 -10.38 16.64
CA LYS A 444 47.87 -9.16 16.18
C LYS A 444 47.96 -8.11 17.29
N GLN A 445 46.92 -8.00 18.12
CA GLN A 445 46.92 -7.10 19.28
C GLN A 445 47.89 -7.59 20.37
N THR A 446 47.92 -8.90 20.66
CA THR A 446 48.92 -9.45 21.59
C THR A 446 50.35 -9.39 21.01
N ASN A 447 50.52 -9.58 19.70
CA ASN A 447 51.83 -9.43 19.04
C ASN A 447 52.31 -7.99 19.04
N SER A 448 51.43 -7.00 18.88
CA SER A 448 51.83 -5.59 18.96
C SER A 448 52.23 -5.20 20.39
N GLU A 449 51.53 -5.71 21.41
CA GLU A 449 51.88 -5.58 22.82
C GLU A 449 53.23 -6.27 23.13
N LEU A 450 53.44 -7.50 22.67
CA LEU A 450 54.71 -8.22 22.81
C LEU A 450 55.86 -7.53 22.06
N LEU A 451 55.61 -6.93 20.89
CA LEU A 451 56.61 -6.16 20.15
C LEU A 451 57.02 -4.89 20.92
N LEU A 452 56.07 -4.26 21.59
CA LEU A 452 56.30 -3.12 22.49
C LEU A 452 57.13 -3.57 23.71
N GLN A 453 56.81 -4.71 24.30
CA GLN A 453 57.55 -5.30 25.41
C GLN A 453 58.96 -5.73 25.01
N THR A 454 59.13 -6.29 23.81
CA THR A 454 60.43 -6.65 23.21
C THR A 454 61.26 -5.40 22.92
N LYS A 455 60.64 -4.28 22.53
CA LYS A 455 61.33 -2.98 22.41
C LYS A 455 61.80 -2.45 23.76
N VAL A 456 60.97 -2.55 24.80
CA VAL A 456 61.35 -2.16 26.16
C VAL A 456 62.51 -3.01 26.67
N LEU A 457 62.43 -4.33 26.51
CA LEU A 457 63.49 -5.27 26.88
C LEU A 457 64.78 -5.05 26.07
N ASN A 458 64.68 -4.78 24.76
CA ASN A 458 65.86 -4.45 23.95
C ASN A 458 66.52 -3.14 24.40
N ASN A 459 65.74 -2.14 24.82
CA ASN A 459 66.28 -0.91 25.39
C ASN A 459 66.96 -1.16 26.76
N GLU A 460 66.43 -2.06 27.59
CA GLU A 460 67.08 -2.48 28.83
C GLU A 460 68.35 -3.28 28.58
N ILE A 461 68.35 -4.19 27.59
CA ILE A 461 69.54 -4.94 27.16
C ILE A 461 70.62 -3.99 26.64
N LEU A 462 70.26 -2.97 25.84
CA LEU A 462 71.21 -1.94 25.40
C LEU A 462 71.82 -1.18 26.58
N LYS A 463 71.02 -0.92 27.63
CA LYS A 463 71.49 -0.27 28.86
C LYS A 463 72.48 -1.16 29.61
N ILE A 464 72.13 -2.43 29.83
CA ILE A 464 73.01 -3.42 30.46
C ILE A 464 74.29 -3.62 29.65
N LYS A 465 74.20 -3.63 28.32
CA LYS A 465 75.37 -3.77 27.44
C LYS A 465 76.31 -2.58 27.56
N GLY A 466 75.78 -1.36 27.69
CA GLY A 466 76.56 -0.17 28.03
C GLY A 466 77.26 -0.28 29.39
N ASP A 467 76.56 -0.75 30.42
CA ASP A 467 77.13 -0.95 31.76
C ASP A 467 78.24 -2.04 31.75
N VAL A 468 78.08 -3.09 30.94
CA VAL A 468 79.10 -4.15 30.74
C VAL A 468 80.31 -3.61 29.99
N GLU A 469 80.14 -2.79 28.96
CA GLU A 469 81.25 -2.14 28.25
C GLU A 469 82.03 -1.19 29.17
N GLU A 470 81.35 -0.45 30.04
CA GLU A 470 81.98 0.41 31.04
C GLU A 470 82.77 -0.41 32.07
N LYS A 471 82.20 -1.51 32.58
CA LYS A 471 82.93 -2.43 33.48
C LYS A 471 84.10 -3.13 32.80
N ASN A 472 83.98 -3.54 31.54
CA ASN A 472 85.10 -4.14 30.80
C ASN A 472 86.25 -3.15 30.62
N LYS A 473 85.95 -1.84 30.45
CA LYS A 473 86.95 -0.79 30.42
C LYS A 473 87.69 -0.68 31.76
N THR A 474 86.95 -0.70 32.88
CA THR A 474 87.58 -0.71 34.21
C THR A 474 88.41 -1.97 34.48
N ASN A 475 87.99 -3.14 33.98
CA ASN A 475 88.76 -4.38 34.09
C ASN A 475 90.03 -4.35 33.22
N PHE A 476 89.99 -3.72 32.05
CA PHE A 476 91.16 -3.51 31.21
C PHE A 476 92.19 -2.61 31.91
N ASP A 477 91.74 -1.52 32.52
CA ASP A 477 92.61 -0.63 33.30
C ASP A 477 93.24 -1.35 34.51
N LEU A 478 92.48 -2.22 35.19
CA LEU A 478 92.99 -3.07 36.29
C LEU A 478 94.00 -4.12 35.82
N LEU A 479 93.77 -4.76 34.65
CA LEU A 479 94.71 -5.71 34.06
C LEU A 479 96.02 -5.04 33.68
N GLN A 480 95.96 -3.81 33.19
CA GLN A 480 97.16 -3.03 32.87
C GLN A 480 97.95 -2.66 34.15
N GLN A 481 97.26 -2.33 35.25
CA GLN A 481 97.92 -2.15 36.55
C GLN A 481 98.57 -3.43 37.10
N ILE A 482 97.99 -4.61 36.85
CA ILE A 482 98.59 -5.89 37.25
C ILE A 482 99.86 -6.17 36.44
N GLU A 483 99.88 -5.89 35.14
CA GLU A 483 101.07 -6.08 34.31
C GLU A 483 102.20 -5.13 34.72
N ASP A 484 101.89 -3.88 35.04
CA ASP A 484 102.86 -2.91 35.59
C ASP A 484 103.45 -3.39 36.94
N GLN A 485 102.64 -3.99 37.81
CA GLN A 485 103.11 -4.59 39.07
C GLN A 485 103.97 -5.84 38.86
N LYS A 486 103.68 -6.63 37.82
CA LYS A 486 104.44 -7.83 37.46
C LYS A 486 105.83 -7.47 36.95
N GLU A 487 105.94 -6.37 36.21
CA GLU A 487 107.22 -5.84 35.73
C GLU A 487 108.09 -5.33 36.91
N GLN A 488 107.49 -4.73 37.94
CA GLN A 488 108.18 -4.35 39.18
C GLN A 488 108.69 -5.58 39.97
N LEU A 489 107.94 -6.68 39.99
CA LEU A 489 108.35 -7.94 40.64
C LEU A 489 109.57 -8.58 39.95
N SER A 490 109.63 -8.54 38.62
CA SER A 490 110.77 -9.03 37.83
C SER A 490 112.06 -8.28 38.17
N GLN A 491 111.98 -6.96 38.37
CA GLN A 491 113.13 -6.14 38.78
C GLN A 491 113.62 -6.45 40.20
N LEU A 492 112.71 -6.79 41.13
CA LEU A 492 113.07 -7.23 42.49
C LEU A 492 113.71 -8.63 42.51
N GLU A 493 113.32 -9.50 41.57
CA GLU A 493 113.84 -10.87 41.50
C GLU A 493 115.30 -10.93 40.99
N SER A 494 115.73 -9.97 40.15
CA SER A 494 117.15 -9.85 39.77
C SER A 494 118.04 -9.44 40.95
N VAL A 495 117.56 -8.51 41.79
CA VAL A 495 118.25 -8.06 43.01
C VAL A 495 118.38 -9.21 44.03
N ARG A 496 117.36 -10.09 44.13
CA ARG A 496 117.41 -11.28 44.99
C ARG A 496 118.53 -12.25 44.59
N ASN A 497 118.75 -12.43 43.29
CA ASN A 497 119.74 -13.38 42.79
C ASN A 497 121.18 -12.91 43.04
N GLU A 498 121.44 -11.60 43.04
CA GLU A 498 122.76 -11.03 43.42
C GLU A 498 123.10 -11.25 44.91
N ILE A 499 122.09 -11.22 45.80
CA ILE A 499 122.29 -11.46 47.25
C ILE A 499 122.57 -12.95 47.54
N LYS A 500 122.00 -13.86 46.74
CA LYS A 500 122.14 -15.31 46.94
C LYS A 500 123.57 -15.82 46.68
N GLU A 501 124.26 -15.23 45.71
CA GLU A 501 125.64 -15.60 45.36
C GLU A 501 126.66 -15.19 46.45
N GLN A 502 126.32 -14.21 47.29
CA GLN A 502 127.15 -13.83 48.45
C GLN A 502 127.02 -14.81 49.63
N PHE A 503 125.93 -15.58 49.72
CA PHE A 503 125.65 -16.46 50.86
C PHE A 503 126.33 -17.85 50.74
N ASP A 504 126.46 -18.39 49.52
CA ASP A 504 127.03 -19.73 49.29
C ASP A 504 128.54 -19.83 49.63
N ASN A 505 129.26 -18.70 49.71
CA ASN A 505 130.64 -18.67 50.17
C ASN A 505 130.79 -18.95 51.68
N VAL A 506 129.73 -18.76 52.48
CA VAL A 506 129.74 -18.91 53.95
C VAL A 506 129.48 -20.35 54.39
N VAL A 507 128.81 -21.17 53.57
CA VAL A 507 128.32 -22.51 53.96
C VAL A 507 129.43 -23.58 53.99
N LYS A 508 130.61 -23.31 53.42
CA LYS A 508 131.82 -24.17 53.51
C LYS A 508 132.40 -24.31 54.93
N GLN A 509 131.84 -23.64 55.94
CA GLN A 509 132.43 -23.56 57.29
C GLN A 509 131.77 -24.42 58.38
N LYS A 510 130.76 -25.24 58.05
CA LYS A 510 130.03 -25.97 59.12
C LYS A 510 129.65 -27.41 58.76
N GLU A 511 130.56 -28.09 58.07
CA GLU A 511 130.84 -29.50 58.38
C GLU A 511 131.30 -29.61 59.84
N ILE A 512 131.12 -30.77 60.46
CA ILE A 512 131.59 -31.20 61.79
C ILE A 512 130.52 -31.11 62.89
N GLN A 513 130.28 -32.29 63.48
CA GLN A 513 129.39 -32.61 64.59
C GLN A 513 127.91 -32.82 64.20
N GLU A 514 127.58 -33.83 63.39
CA GLU A 514 127.90 -35.27 63.53
C GLU A 514 127.03 -35.95 64.60
N LEU A 515 126.55 -37.12 64.20
CA LEU A 515 126.08 -38.26 64.96
C LEU A 515 124.61 -38.30 65.43
N ASP A 516 123.83 -39.31 65.08
CA ASP A 516 124.04 -40.42 64.14
C ASP A 516 122.74 -41.23 64.12
N SER A 517 122.18 -41.51 62.95
CA SER A 517 121.65 -42.86 62.70
C SER A 517 121.31 -43.09 61.22
N ILE A 518 122.28 -43.73 60.57
CA ILE A 518 122.08 -44.88 59.67
C ILE A 518 121.72 -44.55 58.21
N SER A 519 122.81 -44.48 57.46
CA SER A 519 122.98 -44.74 56.05
C SER A 519 122.44 -46.11 55.58
N THR A 520 121.11 -46.30 55.52
CA THR A 520 120.54 -47.44 54.75
C THR A 520 119.14 -47.15 54.20
N SER A 521 118.94 -46.08 53.40
CA SER A 521 117.86 -46.10 52.39
C SER A 521 118.07 -45.11 51.25
N GLU A 522 119.28 -45.11 50.66
CA GLU A 522 119.60 -44.42 49.41
C GLU A 522 118.91 -45.01 48.16
N ARG A 523 117.77 -45.71 48.28
CA ARG A 523 117.01 -46.19 47.11
C ARG A 523 115.49 -46.04 47.16
N LEU A 524 114.91 -45.38 48.18
CA LEU A 524 113.44 -45.24 48.28
C LEU A 524 112.85 -43.84 47.96
N SER A 525 113.64 -42.83 47.60
CA SER A 525 113.08 -41.55 47.10
C SER A 525 113.24 -41.34 45.59
N GLU A 526 113.88 -42.28 44.90
CA GLU A 526 113.89 -42.36 43.43
C GLU A 526 112.46 -42.51 42.85
N ASN A 527 111.46 -42.84 43.69
CA ASN A 527 110.03 -42.83 43.34
C ASN A 527 109.24 -41.58 43.82
N CYS A 528 109.70 -40.77 44.78
CA CYS A 528 108.85 -39.71 45.37
C CYS A 528 108.87 -38.36 44.62
N LEU A 529 109.95 -37.97 43.96
CA LEU A 529 110.02 -36.66 43.28
C LEU A 529 109.48 -36.65 41.84
N ILE A 530 109.46 -37.83 41.18
CA ILE A 530 108.63 -38.01 39.97
C ILE A 530 107.15 -37.98 40.36
N ILE A 531 106.79 -38.52 41.54
CA ILE A 531 105.43 -38.45 42.10
C ILE A 531 105.04 -37.02 42.52
N GLU A 532 105.94 -36.13 42.98
CA GLU A 532 105.57 -34.73 43.29
C GLU A 532 105.35 -33.84 42.06
N LYS A 533 106.14 -34.02 40.99
CA LYS A 533 105.88 -33.34 39.70
C LYS A 533 104.66 -33.91 38.99
N LEU A 534 104.44 -35.23 39.06
CA LEU A 534 103.18 -35.85 38.65
C LEU A 534 102.02 -35.38 39.51
N ASN A 535 102.19 -35.14 40.81
CA ASN A 535 101.13 -34.65 41.71
C ASN A 535 100.80 -33.16 41.51
N ALA A 536 101.70 -32.32 41.03
CA ALA A 536 101.39 -30.93 40.69
C ALA A 536 100.59 -30.82 39.38
N SER A 537 101.00 -31.56 38.33
CA SER A 537 100.20 -31.66 37.09
C SER A 537 98.93 -32.51 37.28
N LEU A 538 98.93 -33.48 38.19
CA LEU A 538 97.74 -34.20 38.63
C LEU A 538 96.82 -33.29 39.43
N ASN A 539 97.29 -32.39 40.31
CA ASN A 539 96.44 -31.42 41.03
C ASN A 539 95.84 -30.34 40.10
N GLU A 540 96.57 -29.87 39.09
CA GLU A 540 95.99 -29.01 38.04
C GLU A 540 94.98 -29.77 37.15
N ALA A 541 95.22 -31.06 36.89
CA ALA A 541 94.24 -31.93 36.26
C ALA A 541 93.09 -32.28 37.23
N GLN A 542 93.31 -32.34 38.55
CA GLN A 542 92.35 -32.66 39.60
C GLN A 542 91.42 -31.47 39.84
N GLU A 543 91.90 -30.23 39.69
CA GLU A 543 91.06 -29.03 39.78
C GLU A 543 90.24 -28.83 38.50
N LYS A 544 90.80 -29.13 37.32
CA LYS A 544 90.04 -29.18 36.05
C LYS A 544 89.05 -30.34 36.00
N VAL A 545 89.40 -31.50 36.55
CA VAL A 545 88.50 -32.65 36.73
C VAL A 545 87.50 -32.34 37.84
N SER A 546 87.83 -31.60 38.90
CA SER A 546 86.87 -31.19 39.95
C SER A 546 85.89 -30.13 39.43
N ILE A 547 86.31 -29.21 38.56
CA ILE A 547 85.43 -28.27 37.86
C ILE A 547 84.58 -29.01 36.81
N ALA A 548 85.14 -29.99 36.09
CA ALA A 548 84.38 -30.84 35.17
C ALA A 548 83.45 -31.81 35.91
N GLU A 549 83.81 -32.32 37.09
CA GLU A 549 82.99 -33.15 37.97
C GLU A 549 81.93 -32.32 38.69
N SER A 550 82.20 -31.05 39.01
CA SER A 550 81.19 -30.10 39.48
C SER A 550 80.20 -29.75 38.36
N GLN A 551 80.67 -29.57 37.12
CA GLN A 551 79.81 -29.36 35.95
C GLN A 551 79.06 -30.63 35.54
N ILE A 552 79.66 -31.81 35.64
CA ILE A 552 79.01 -33.11 35.42
C ILE A 552 78.06 -33.43 36.57
N SER A 553 78.35 -33.04 37.82
CA SER A 553 77.45 -33.17 38.96
C SER A 553 76.26 -32.24 38.81
N LEU A 554 76.46 -30.97 38.42
CA LEU A 554 75.38 -30.03 38.12
C LEU A 554 74.55 -30.48 36.90
N LYS A 555 75.20 -31.00 35.84
CA LYS A 555 74.51 -31.62 34.70
C LYS A 555 73.79 -32.90 35.07
N ASN A 556 74.34 -33.72 35.96
CA ASN A 556 73.69 -34.92 36.46
C ASN A 556 72.56 -34.57 37.41
N GLU A 557 72.63 -33.46 38.15
CA GLU A 557 71.57 -32.95 39.00
C GLU A 557 70.46 -32.28 38.17
N GLU A 558 70.80 -31.60 37.07
CA GLU A 558 69.86 -31.14 36.03
C GLU A 558 69.23 -32.32 35.28
N ILE A 559 69.99 -33.36 34.92
CA ILE A 559 69.47 -34.57 34.27
C ILE A 559 68.64 -35.38 35.27
N LEU A 560 68.96 -35.39 36.56
CA LEU A 560 68.17 -36.02 37.62
C LEU A 560 66.92 -35.20 37.95
N GLN A 561 66.98 -33.86 37.85
CA GLN A 561 65.80 -32.98 37.92
C GLN A 561 64.94 -33.11 36.68
N HIS A 562 65.51 -33.27 35.49
CA HIS A 562 64.78 -33.53 34.25
C HIS A 562 64.21 -34.94 34.21
N LEU A 563 64.91 -35.95 34.73
CA LEU A 563 64.38 -37.31 34.91
C LEU A 563 63.28 -37.31 35.97
N LYS A 564 63.45 -36.63 37.11
CA LYS A 564 62.36 -36.46 38.08
C LYS A 564 61.21 -35.65 37.50
N ALA A 565 61.45 -34.63 36.69
CA ALA A 565 60.41 -33.85 36.02
C ALA A 565 59.67 -34.71 34.98
N HIS A 566 60.39 -35.51 34.19
CA HIS A 566 59.79 -36.47 33.25
C HIS A 566 59.10 -37.64 33.94
N GLU A 567 59.56 -38.04 35.13
CA GLU A 567 58.98 -39.11 35.94
C GLU A 567 57.75 -38.59 36.68
N THR A 568 57.74 -37.33 37.14
CA THR A 568 56.54 -36.62 37.60
C THR A 568 55.59 -36.32 36.45
N GLU A 569 56.08 -36.00 35.25
CA GLU A 569 55.25 -35.78 34.06
C GLU A 569 54.63 -37.10 33.61
N LYS A 570 55.40 -38.19 33.62
CA LYS A 570 54.94 -39.57 33.38
C LYS A 570 53.96 -40.03 34.46
N GLU A 571 54.19 -39.73 35.74
CA GLU A 571 53.24 -39.99 36.84
C GLU A 571 51.98 -39.12 36.73
N THR A 572 52.08 -37.85 36.29
CA THR A 572 50.92 -37.00 36.04
C THR A 572 50.16 -37.40 34.79
N LEU A 573 50.82 -37.93 33.75
CA LEU A 573 50.20 -38.48 32.54
C LEU A 573 49.64 -39.89 32.77
N LEU A 574 50.22 -40.69 33.68
CA LEU A 574 49.65 -41.94 34.18
C LEU A 574 48.47 -41.67 35.11
N SER A 575 48.56 -40.68 35.98
CA SER A 575 47.47 -40.17 36.81
C SER A 575 46.36 -39.56 35.95
N GLN A 576 46.67 -38.81 34.89
CA GLN A 576 45.68 -38.31 33.94
C GLN A 576 45.12 -39.43 33.06
N ASN A 577 45.89 -40.46 32.69
CA ASN A 577 45.34 -41.62 31.99
C ASN A 577 44.50 -42.52 32.90
N GLU A 578 44.84 -42.65 34.18
CA GLU A 578 44.01 -43.34 35.18
C GLU A 578 42.79 -42.51 35.55
N GLN A 579 42.90 -41.19 35.63
CA GLN A 579 41.78 -40.28 35.86
C GLN A 579 40.88 -40.18 34.64
N LEU A 580 41.42 -40.17 33.42
CA LEU A 580 40.64 -40.30 32.17
C LEU A 580 40.07 -41.71 32.02
N LYS A 581 40.74 -42.78 32.46
CA LYS A 581 40.13 -44.12 32.51
C LYS A 581 39.05 -44.24 33.58
N LEU A 582 39.20 -43.57 34.72
CA LEU A 582 38.20 -43.51 35.80
C LEU A 582 37.05 -42.58 35.41
N GLU A 583 37.28 -41.49 34.68
CA GLU A 583 36.26 -40.62 34.10
C GLU A 583 35.58 -41.30 32.91
N HIS A 584 36.28 -42.04 32.06
CA HIS A 584 35.68 -42.89 31.02
C HIS A 584 34.91 -44.06 31.62
N LYS A 585 35.37 -44.63 32.74
CA LYS A 585 34.65 -45.68 33.47
C LYS A 585 33.46 -45.11 34.24
N ALA A 586 33.57 -43.92 34.84
CA ALA A 586 32.49 -43.23 35.53
C ALA A 586 31.47 -42.64 34.55
N THR A 587 31.88 -42.14 33.38
CA THR A 587 30.96 -41.75 32.30
C THR A 587 30.38 -42.97 31.59
N PHE A 588 31.08 -44.10 31.47
CA PHE A 588 30.50 -45.36 30.99
C PHE A 588 29.56 -46.00 32.03
N GLU A 589 29.83 -45.85 33.34
CA GLU A 589 28.95 -46.27 34.43
C GLU A 589 27.77 -45.32 34.58
N ASP A 590 27.92 -44.00 34.41
CA ASP A 590 26.81 -43.02 34.37
C ASP A 590 26.00 -43.12 33.07
N GLN A 591 26.63 -43.40 31.93
CA GLN A 591 25.91 -43.71 30.68
C GLN A 591 25.22 -45.06 30.79
N ASN A 592 25.80 -46.08 31.43
CA ASN A 592 25.09 -47.33 31.72
C ASN A 592 24.01 -47.17 32.78
N LYS A 593 24.16 -46.26 33.74
CA LYS A 593 23.16 -45.96 34.77
C LYS A 593 22.01 -45.13 34.19
N GLN A 594 22.30 -44.18 33.29
CA GLN A 594 21.31 -43.50 32.45
C GLN A 594 20.67 -44.45 31.44
N LEU A 595 21.41 -45.42 30.88
CA LEU A 595 20.89 -46.47 30.01
C LEU A 595 20.02 -47.44 30.80
N LEU A 596 20.37 -47.77 32.04
CA LEU A 596 19.60 -48.63 32.95
C LEU A 596 18.37 -47.89 33.49
N GLU A 597 18.45 -46.58 33.73
CA GLU A 597 17.31 -45.70 34.07
C GLU A 597 16.40 -45.46 32.86
N THR A 598 16.94 -45.33 31.64
CA THR A 598 16.11 -45.28 30.41
C THR A 598 15.54 -46.65 30.05
N ILE A 599 16.25 -47.76 30.28
CA ILE A 599 15.70 -49.12 30.15
C ILE A 599 14.64 -49.39 31.22
N ASN A 600 14.83 -48.92 32.45
CA ASN A 600 13.81 -49.02 33.50
C ASN A 600 12.63 -48.07 33.23
N SER A 601 12.86 -46.86 32.72
CA SER A 601 11.81 -45.95 32.26
C SER A 601 11.08 -46.48 31.01
N LEU A 602 11.79 -47.18 30.12
CA LEU A 602 11.20 -47.85 28.96
C LEU A 602 10.42 -49.09 29.38
N LYS A 603 10.89 -49.89 30.35
CA LYS A 603 10.11 -50.97 30.98
C LYS A 603 8.90 -50.46 31.77
N GLN A 604 9.01 -49.29 32.42
CA GLN A 604 7.90 -48.63 33.10
C GLN A 604 6.90 -48.04 32.11
N LYS A 605 7.38 -47.54 30.95
CA LYS A 605 6.55 -47.15 29.81
C LYS A 605 5.98 -48.35 29.06
N GLU A 606 6.65 -49.49 29.03
CA GLU A 606 6.20 -50.74 28.41
C GLU A 606 5.13 -51.41 29.28
N THR A 607 5.26 -51.37 30.61
CA THR A 607 4.18 -51.72 31.54
C THR A 607 3.02 -50.71 31.49
N SER A 608 3.29 -49.40 31.33
CA SER A 608 2.24 -48.41 31.05
C SER A 608 1.60 -48.58 29.67
N LEU A 609 2.32 -49.13 28.69
CA LEU A 609 1.83 -49.46 27.35
C LEU A 609 1.02 -50.76 27.37
N GLN A 610 1.40 -51.72 28.21
CA GLN A 610 0.62 -52.93 28.51
C GLN A 610 -0.68 -52.58 29.26
N ASP A 611 -0.62 -51.71 30.26
CA ASP A 611 -1.81 -51.16 30.95
C ASP A 611 -2.67 -50.31 30.00
N ALA A 612 -2.04 -49.58 29.06
CA ALA A 612 -2.76 -48.87 28.01
C ALA A 612 -3.35 -49.81 26.96
N GLN A 613 -2.71 -50.94 26.64
CA GLN A 613 -3.25 -51.99 25.78
C GLN A 613 -4.40 -52.75 26.47
N GLU A 614 -4.34 -52.97 27.78
CA GLU A 614 -5.45 -53.52 28.57
C GLU A 614 -6.60 -52.51 28.67
N LYS A 615 -6.32 -51.22 28.87
CA LYS A 615 -7.33 -50.14 28.82
C LYS A 615 -7.91 -49.94 27.43
N VAL A 616 -7.12 -50.12 26.37
CA VAL A 616 -7.60 -50.11 24.98
C VAL A 616 -8.44 -51.35 24.70
N SER A 617 -8.09 -52.52 25.22
CA SER A 617 -8.93 -53.73 25.12
C SER A 617 -10.26 -53.59 25.88
N ILE A 618 -10.24 -52.97 27.06
CA ILE A 618 -11.45 -52.61 27.82
C ILE A 618 -12.26 -51.53 27.08
N ALA A 619 -11.59 -50.54 26.47
CA ALA A 619 -12.24 -49.53 25.66
C ALA A 619 -12.80 -50.10 24.35
N GLU A 620 -12.15 -51.09 23.73
CA GLU A 620 -12.64 -51.82 22.55
C GLU A 620 -13.85 -52.68 22.91
N SER A 621 -13.87 -53.30 24.10
CA SER A 621 -15.04 -53.98 24.65
C SER A 621 -16.19 -53.01 24.95
N GLN A 622 -15.91 -51.84 25.50
CA GLN A 622 -16.90 -50.76 25.73
C GLN A 622 -17.39 -50.12 24.42
N ILE A 623 -16.53 -50.01 23.41
CA ILE A 623 -16.89 -49.56 22.06
C ILE A 623 -17.74 -50.63 21.37
N SER A 624 -17.48 -51.92 21.58
CA SER A 624 -18.33 -53.00 21.09
C SER A 624 -19.73 -52.95 21.72
N LEU A 625 -19.82 -52.75 23.04
CA LEU A 625 -21.10 -52.57 23.74
C LEU A 625 -21.83 -51.29 23.28
N LYS A 626 -21.11 -50.18 23.13
CA LYS A 626 -21.68 -48.94 22.58
C LYS A 626 -22.08 -49.08 21.11
N ASN A 627 -21.38 -49.89 20.31
CA ASN A 627 -21.77 -50.18 18.94
C ASN A 627 -23.05 -51.02 18.90
N GLU A 628 -23.27 -51.91 19.87
CA GLU A 628 -24.53 -52.63 20.04
C GLU A 628 -25.67 -51.71 20.49
N GLU A 629 -25.41 -50.77 21.41
CA GLU A 629 -26.36 -49.70 21.78
C GLU A 629 -26.65 -48.77 20.59
N ILE A 630 -25.63 -48.41 19.79
CA ILE A 630 -25.81 -47.60 18.57
C ILE A 630 -26.60 -48.38 17.53
N LEU A 631 -26.42 -49.70 17.41
CA LEU A 631 -27.22 -50.55 16.53
C LEU A 631 -28.69 -50.65 16.99
N GLN A 632 -28.93 -50.67 18.31
CA GLN A 632 -30.27 -50.57 18.89
C GLN A 632 -30.89 -49.18 18.67
N HIS A 633 -30.11 -48.11 18.85
CA HIS A 633 -30.54 -46.74 18.57
C HIS A 633 -30.77 -46.49 17.07
N LEU A 634 -30.01 -47.13 16.18
CA LEU A 634 -30.23 -47.09 14.73
C LEU A 634 -31.54 -47.80 14.39
N LYS A 635 -31.82 -48.98 14.95
CA LYS A 635 -33.11 -49.64 14.78
C LYS A 635 -34.27 -48.80 15.33
N ALA A 636 -34.09 -48.15 16.47
CA ALA A 636 -35.08 -47.25 17.04
C ALA A 636 -35.31 -46.01 16.15
N HIS A 637 -34.25 -45.41 15.61
CA HIS A 637 -34.34 -44.32 14.65
C HIS A 637 -34.92 -44.76 13.31
N GLU A 638 -34.73 -46.01 12.90
CA GLU A 638 -35.32 -46.56 11.68
C GLU A 638 -36.84 -46.77 11.86
N THR A 639 -37.27 -47.22 13.05
CA THR A 639 -38.71 -47.25 13.41
C THR A 639 -39.30 -45.83 13.59
N GLU A 640 -38.52 -44.87 14.07
CA GLU A 640 -38.92 -43.47 14.18
C GLU A 640 -39.00 -42.80 12.79
N LYS A 641 -38.10 -43.17 11.88
CA LYS A 641 -38.12 -42.73 10.49
C LYS A 641 -39.34 -43.30 9.75
N GLU A 642 -39.69 -44.56 9.97
CA GLU A 642 -40.91 -45.15 9.39
C GLU A 642 -42.19 -44.50 9.92
N THR A 643 -42.24 -44.17 11.22
CA THR A 643 -43.38 -43.44 11.81
C THR A 643 -43.44 -41.98 11.34
N LEU A 644 -42.30 -41.30 11.19
CA LEU A 644 -42.25 -39.95 10.61
C LEU A 644 -42.54 -39.93 9.10
N LEU A 645 -42.25 -41.01 8.36
CA LEU A 645 -42.66 -41.18 6.97
C LEU A 645 -44.17 -41.36 6.86
N SER A 646 -44.75 -42.18 7.75
CA SER A 646 -46.20 -42.33 7.87
C SER A 646 -46.88 -41.01 8.24
N GLN A 647 -46.32 -40.24 9.17
CA GLN A 647 -46.83 -38.91 9.52
C GLN A 647 -46.68 -37.91 8.37
N ASN A 648 -45.59 -37.97 7.58
CA ASN A 648 -45.43 -37.14 6.39
C ASN A 648 -46.42 -37.51 5.27
N GLU A 649 -46.74 -38.79 5.08
CA GLU A 649 -47.80 -39.19 4.15
C GLU A 649 -49.18 -38.74 4.63
N GLN A 650 -49.45 -38.81 5.94
CA GLN A 650 -50.69 -38.32 6.53
C GLN A 650 -50.80 -36.79 6.41
N LEU A 651 -49.73 -36.05 6.70
CA LEU A 651 -49.66 -34.60 6.49
C LEU A 651 -49.78 -34.23 5.00
N LYS A 652 -49.23 -35.02 4.08
CA LYS A 652 -49.44 -34.80 2.63
C LYS A 652 -50.90 -34.98 2.23
N LEU A 653 -51.60 -35.97 2.80
CA LEU A 653 -53.02 -36.18 2.57
C LEU A 653 -53.86 -35.04 3.19
N GLU A 654 -53.51 -34.56 4.38
CA GLU A 654 -54.13 -33.39 5.01
C GLU A 654 -53.89 -32.12 4.20
N HIS A 655 -52.65 -31.87 3.75
CA HIS A 655 -52.32 -30.72 2.90
C HIS A 655 -53.07 -30.76 1.57
N LYS A 656 -53.23 -31.95 0.97
CA LYS A 656 -54.03 -32.14 -0.24
C LYS A 656 -55.51 -31.86 0.03
N ALA A 657 -56.05 -32.33 1.15
CA ALA A 657 -57.44 -32.06 1.55
C ALA A 657 -57.66 -30.56 1.82
N THR A 658 -56.75 -29.87 2.51
CA THR A 658 -56.83 -28.40 2.70
C THR A 658 -56.67 -27.63 1.40
N PHE A 659 -55.85 -28.11 0.46
CA PHE A 659 -55.73 -27.47 -0.86
C PHE A 659 -56.98 -27.67 -1.72
N GLU A 660 -57.63 -28.83 -1.63
CA GLU A 660 -58.92 -29.08 -2.28
C GLU A 660 -60.04 -28.24 -1.64
N ASP A 661 -60.04 -28.06 -0.31
CA ASP A 661 -60.99 -27.18 0.39
C ASP A 661 -60.76 -25.69 0.07
N GLN A 662 -59.51 -25.26 -0.01
CA GLN A 662 -59.15 -23.90 -0.44
C GLN A 662 -59.54 -23.65 -1.89
N ASN A 663 -59.35 -24.62 -2.79
CA ASN A 663 -59.82 -24.51 -4.17
C ASN A 663 -61.34 -24.50 -4.28
N LYS A 664 -62.04 -25.23 -3.40
CA LYS A 664 -63.51 -25.20 -3.33
C LYS A 664 -64.01 -23.84 -2.83
N GLN A 665 -63.38 -23.27 -1.80
CA GLN A 665 -63.63 -21.90 -1.34
C GLN A 665 -63.32 -20.87 -2.42
N LEU A 666 -62.23 -21.02 -3.16
CA LEU A 666 -61.88 -20.14 -4.26
C LEU A 666 -62.92 -20.22 -5.39
N LEU A 667 -63.41 -21.42 -5.71
CA LEU A 667 -64.45 -21.62 -6.72
C LEU A 667 -65.80 -21.02 -6.27
N GLU A 668 -66.15 -21.13 -4.99
CA GLU A 668 -67.33 -20.46 -4.40
C GLU A 668 -67.17 -18.94 -4.42
N THR A 669 -65.96 -18.42 -4.16
CA THR A 669 -65.66 -16.98 -4.22
C THR A 669 -65.73 -16.46 -5.66
N ILE A 670 -65.22 -17.21 -6.63
CA ILE A 670 -65.32 -16.89 -8.06
C ILE A 670 -66.78 -16.91 -8.53
N ASN A 671 -67.58 -17.88 -8.07
CA ASN A 671 -69.01 -17.93 -8.37
C ASN A 671 -69.76 -16.76 -7.72
N SER A 672 -69.42 -16.38 -6.49
CA SER A 672 -69.96 -15.17 -5.83
C SER A 672 -69.58 -13.89 -6.57
N LEU A 673 -68.34 -13.80 -7.07
CA LEU A 673 -67.88 -12.65 -7.87
C LEU A 673 -68.58 -12.59 -9.23
N LYS A 674 -68.79 -13.72 -9.91
CA LYS A 674 -69.63 -13.77 -11.13
C LYS A 674 -71.09 -13.38 -10.87
N GLN A 675 -71.62 -13.73 -9.70
CA GLN A 675 -72.97 -13.35 -9.29
C GLN A 675 -73.06 -11.83 -8.99
N LYS A 676 -72.00 -11.25 -8.42
CA LYS A 676 -71.87 -9.80 -8.26
C LYS A 676 -71.65 -9.08 -9.60
N GLU A 677 -70.94 -9.69 -10.54
CA GLU A 677 -70.73 -9.14 -11.89
C GLU A 677 -72.03 -9.12 -12.70
N THR A 678 -72.85 -10.17 -12.60
CA THR A 678 -74.21 -10.18 -13.17
C THR A 678 -75.13 -9.19 -12.48
N SER A 679 -75.05 -9.05 -11.15
CA SER A 679 -75.80 -8.00 -10.42
C SER A 679 -75.35 -6.59 -10.80
N LEU A 680 -74.07 -6.40 -11.09
CA LEU A 680 -73.51 -5.14 -11.56
C LEU A 680 -73.96 -4.84 -12.99
N GLN A 681 -74.03 -5.84 -13.88
CA GLN A 681 -74.62 -5.71 -15.21
C GLN A 681 -76.11 -5.37 -15.16
N GLU A 682 -76.88 -5.98 -14.26
CA GLU A 682 -78.29 -5.63 -14.02
C GLU A 682 -78.44 -4.19 -13.48
N SER A 683 -77.54 -3.77 -12.58
CA SER A 683 -77.48 -2.38 -12.10
C SER A 683 -77.09 -1.39 -13.20
N THR A 684 -76.25 -1.82 -14.15
CA THR A 684 -75.87 -1.01 -15.34
C THR A 684 -77.04 -0.85 -16.29
N VAL A 685 -77.84 -1.90 -16.51
CA VAL A 685 -79.09 -1.83 -17.29
C VAL A 685 -80.14 -0.97 -16.58
N ALA A 686 -80.26 -1.04 -15.25
CA ALA A 686 -81.10 -0.16 -14.45
C ALA A 686 -80.66 1.32 -14.52
N LEU A 687 -79.34 1.58 -14.52
CA LEU A 687 -78.78 2.93 -14.76
C LEU A 687 -79.06 3.44 -16.18
N THR A 688 -79.19 2.54 -17.16
CA THR A 688 -79.52 2.90 -18.54
C THR A 688 -81.00 3.28 -18.67
N LEU A 689 -81.89 2.55 -17.96
CA LEU A 689 -83.31 2.87 -17.81
C LEU A 689 -83.54 4.18 -17.04
N LEU A 690 -82.80 4.42 -15.94
CA LEU A 690 -82.82 5.68 -15.19
C LEU A 690 -82.32 6.87 -16.03
N LYS A 691 -81.33 6.66 -16.91
CA LYS A 691 -80.91 7.68 -17.90
C LYS A 691 -82.00 8.00 -18.92
N GLN A 692 -82.83 7.02 -19.26
CA GLN A 692 -83.96 7.19 -20.18
C GLN A 692 -85.13 7.93 -19.51
N GLU A 693 -85.38 7.68 -18.22
CA GLU A 693 -86.30 8.48 -17.38
C GLU A 693 -85.76 9.90 -17.15
N GLN A 694 -84.45 10.07 -16.94
CA GLN A 694 -83.80 11.38 -16.86
C GLN A 694 -84.00 12.19 -18.15
N LEU A 695 -83.96 11.55 -19.33
CA LEU A 695 -84.23 12.19 -20.62
C LEU A 695 -85.70 12.67 -20.73
N SER A 696 -86.65 11.90 -20.20
CA SER A 696 -88.08 12.26 -20.14
C SER A 696 -88.34 13.42 -19.16
N VAL A 697 -87.64 13.45 -18.02
CA VAL A 697 -87.72 14.56 -17.05
C VAL A 697 -87.07 15.83 -17.62
N THR A 698 -86.04 15.69 -18.45
CA THR A 698 -85.38 16.80 -19.15
C THR A 698 -86.32 17.45 -20.19
N GLN A 699 -87.16 16.67 -20.87
CA GLN A 699 -88.19 17.21 -21.77
C GLN A 699 -89.33 17.95 -21.04
N GLN A 700 -89.70 17.52 -19.83
CA GLN A 700 -90.64 18.27 -18.98
C GLN A 700 -90.03 19.57 -18.40
N TYR A 701 -88.70 19.59 -18.21
CA TYR A 701 -87.95 20.77 -17.80
C TYR A 701 -87.88 21.83 -18.92
N GLU A 702 -87.71 21.43 -20.19
CA GLU A 702 -87.74 22.34 -21.35
C GLU A 702 -89.10 23.02 -21.54
N GLU A 703 -90.21 22.36 -21.20
CA GLU A 703 -91.57 22.94 -21.26
C GLU A 703 -91.82 23.96 -20.13
N LEU A 704 -91.21 23.77 -18.95
CA LEU A 704 -91.17 24.73 -17.85
C LEU A 704 -90.22 25.92 -18.13
N GLN A 705 -89.14 25.68 -18.87
CA GLN A 705 -88.16 26.69 -19.28
C GLN A 705 -88.75 27.69 -20.29
N GLY A 706 -89.69 27.27 -21.14
CA GLY A 706 -90.48 28.16 -22.01
C GLY A 706 -91.42 29.11 -21.25
N ARG A 707 -91.85 28.74 -20.04
CA ARG A 707 -92.67 29.61 -19.16
C ARG A 707 -91.81 30.60 -18.36
N HIS A 708 -90.53 30.29 -18.17
CA HIS A 708 -89.53 31.15 -17.53
C HIS A 708 -89.03 32.26 -18.47
N ALA A 709 -88.90 31.97 -19.78
CA ALA A 709 -88.48 32.93 -20.80
C ALA A 709 -89.42 34.15 -20.94
N ALA A 710 -90.72 34.01 -20.65
CA ALA A 710 -91.68 35.12 -20.66
C ALA A 710 -91.54 36.07 -19.44
N LEU A 711 -90.85 35.65 -18.37
CA LEU A 711 -90.55 36.47 -17.19
C LEU A 711 -89.18 37.18 -17.31
N GLU A 712 -88.26 36.63 -18.09
CA GLU A 712 -86.94 37.22 -18.39
C GLU A 712 -86.99 38.47 -19.27
N GLU A 713 -88.02 38.61 -20.13
CA GLU A 713 -88.21 39.81 -20.96
C GLU A 713 -88.50 41.07 -20.10
N LYS A 714 -89.10 40.91 -18.91
CA LYS A 714 -89.26 41.99 -17.93
C LYS A 714 -87.97 42.31 -17.16
N PHE A 715 -87.05 41.36 -17.02
CA PHE A 715 -85.77 41.56 -16.34
C PHE A 715 -84.76 42.30 -17.24
N HIS A 716 -84.86 42.08 -18.56
CA HIS A 716 -83.98 42.66 -19.59
C HIS A 716 -84.03 44.19 -19.72
N GLN A 717 -85.08 44.86 -19.21
CA GLN A 717 -85.11 46.32 -19.13
C GLN A 717 -84.27 46.89 -17.98
N THR A 718 -83.99 46.10 -16.94
CA THR A 718 -83.20 46.53 -15.77
C THR A 718 -81.69 46.32 -16.01
N THR A 719 -81.32 45.34 -16.84
CA THR A 719 -79.91 45.03 -17.20
C THR A 719 -79.24 46.11 -18.05
N LYS A 720 -80.00 46.92 -18.83
CA LYS A 720 -79.44 48.02 -19.63
C LYS A 720 -78.78 49.15 -18.82
N GLN A 721 -78.97 49.20 -17.50
CA GLN A 721 -78.22 50.12 -16.62
C GLN A 721 -76.90 49.53 -16.12
N VAL A 722 -76.71 48.21 -16.21
CA VAL A 722 -75.48 47.51 -15.79
C VAL A 722 -74.45 47.44 -16.93
N ASP A 723 -74.90 47.41 -18.19
CA ASP A 723 -74.01 47.35 -19.37
C ASP A 723 -73.10 48.59 -19.54
N SER A 724 -73.49 49.75 -18.99
CA SER A 724 -72.63 50.95 -18.97
C SER A 724 -71.42 50.83 -18.03
N ILE A 725 -71.45 49.92 -17.05
CA ILE A 725 -70.34 49.71 -16.10
C ILE A 725 -69.38 48.63 -16.62
N THR A 726 -69.89 47.68 -17.41
CA THR A 726 -69.08 46.61 -18.03
C THR A 726 -68.14 47.13 -19.12
N GLU A 727 -68.56 48.11 -19.91
CA GLU A 727 -67.72 48.73 -20.97
C GLU A 727 -66.50 49.49 -20.40
N SER A 728 -66.60 49.99 -19.16
CA SER A 728 -65.49 50.59 -18.41
C SER A 728 -64.48 49.55 -17.91
N TYR A 729 -64.91 48.32 -17.66
CA TYR A 729 -64.07 47.25 -17.11
C TYR A 729 -63.24 46.57 -18.22
N GLU A 730 -63.82 46.37 -19.41
CA GLU A 730 -63.10 45.81 -20.56
C GLU A 730 -61.99 46.75 -21.10
N ASN A 731 -62.20 48.07 -21.03
CA ASN A 731 -61.18 49.04 -21.45
C ASN A 731 -59.98 49.07 -20.48
N CYS A 732 -60.20 48.84 -19.18
CA CYS A 732 -59.13 48.69 -18.19
C CYS A 732 -58.34 47.38 -18.40
N HIS A 733 -59.03 46.31 -18.80
CA HIS A 733 -58.39 45.01 -19.06
C HIS A 733 -57.54 45.01 -20.34
N SER A 734 -57.96 45.76 -21.39
CA SER A 734 -57.16 45.96 -22.60
C SER A 734 -55.86 46.71 -22.32
N ASN A 735 -55.92 47.80 -21.54
CA ASN A 735 -54.75 48.58 -21.15
C ASN A 735 -53.74 47.76 -20.31
N LEU A 736 -54.23 46.86 -19.44
CA LEU A 736 -53.37 45.96 -18.66
C LEU A 736 -52.69 44.90 -19.54
N ASN A 737 -53.38 44.42 -20.57
CA ASN A 737 -52.82 43.47 -21.54
C ASN A 737 -51.78 44.10 -22.48
N ASP A 738 -51.91 45.37 -22.82
CA ASP A 738 -50.91 46.08 -23.64
C ASP A 738 -49.65 46.41 -22.83
N VAL A 739 -49.77 46.73 -21.54
CA VAL A 739 -48.63 46.83 -20.61
C VAL A 739 -47.94 45.47 -20.46
N ARG A 740 -48.70 44.38 -20.34
CA ARG A 740 -48.15 43.02 -20.26
C ARG A 740 -47.42 42.62 -21.55
N LYS A 741 -47.94 42.95 -22.73
CA LYS A 741 -47.26 42.72 -24.02
C LYS A 741 -45.98 43.54 -24.15
N LEU A 742 -45.96 44.80 -23.68
CA LEU A 742 -44.77 45.63 -23.73
C LEU A 742 -43.68 45.13 -22.76
N VAL A 743 -44.05 44.70 -21.54
CA VAL A 743 -43.11 44.08 -20.59
C VAL A 743 -42.55 42.78 -21.14
N VAL A 744 -43.39 41.92 -21.72
CA VAL A 744 -42.95 40.68 -22.37
C VAL A 744 -42.05 40.98 -23.57
N GLN A 745 -42.36 41.98 -24.41
CA GLN A 745 -41.51 42.38 -25.52
C GLN A 745 -40.17 42.96 -25.07
N THR A 746 -40.15 43.76 -23.99
CA THR A 746 -38.91 44.33 -23.43
C THR A 746 -38.04 43.24 -22.79
N VAL A 747 -38.64 42.29 -22.08
CA VAL A 747 -37.95 41.09 -21.56
C VAL A 747 -37.49 40.17 -22.70
N LYS A 748 -38.22 40.11 -23.81
CA LYS A 748 -37.84 39.36 -25.01
C LYS A 748 -36.71 40.05 -25.78
N ASP A 749 -36.64 41.38 -25.79
CA ASP A 749 -35.51 42.14 -26.35
C ASP A 749 -34.26 42.02 -25.44
N ILE A 750 -34.44 42.00 -24.13
CA ILE A 750 -33.38 41.70 -23.14
C ILE A 750 -32.91 40.23 -23.28
N CYS A 751 -33.83 39.27 -23.46
CA CYS A 751 -33.48 37.86 -23.68
C CYS A 751 -32.98 37.57 -25.10
N ASN A 752 -33.33 38.37 -26.11
CA ASN A 752 -32.79 38.28 -27.47
C ASN A 752 -31.42 38.97 -27.56
N SER A 753 -31.10 39.87 -26.63
CA SER A 753 -29.73 40.25 -26.30
C SER A 753 -29.02 39.21 -25.41
N LYS A 754 -29.40 37.92 -25.55
CA LYS A 754 -28.60 36.79 -25.08
C LYS A 754 -27.17 36.94 -25.60
N LEU A 755 -26.25 37.30 -24.70
CA LEU A 755 -25.11 36.50 -24.22
C LEU A 755 -24.35 35.56 -25.20
N SER A 756 -24.40 35.80 -26.50
CA SER A 756 -23.45 35.26 -27.48
C SER A 756 -23.28 36.24 -28.64
N ASP A 757 -22.03 36.50 -29.05
CA ASP A 757 -21.62 37.27 -30.25
C ASP A 757 -21.59 38.80 -30.19
N SER A 758 -21.14 39.39 -29.07
CA SER A 758 -20.38 40.64 -29.18
C SER A 758 -18.91 40.28 -29.39
N ALA A 759 -18.46 40.43 -30.64
CA ALA A 759 -17.09 40.22 -31.10
C ALA A 759 -16.06 41.23 -30.53
N GLU A 760 -16.30 41.83 -29.36
CA GLU A 760 -15.48 42.91 -28.81
C GLU A 760 -14.85 42.54 -27.47
N GLN A 761 -13.56 42.87 -27.30
CA GLN A 761 -12.80 42.54 -26.09
C GLN A 761 -13.38 43.26 -24.85
N PRO A 762 -13.39 42.63 -23.65
CA PRO A 762 -13.96 43.22 -22.42
C PRO A 762 -13.39 44.60 -22.06
N LEU A 763 -12.10 44.80 -22.31
CA LEU A 763 -11.38 46.05 -22.11
C LEU A 763 -11.85 47.16 -23.09
N ASP A 764 -12.43 46.82 -24.24
CA ASP A 764 -13.01 47.75 -25.23
C ASP A 764 -14.53 47.96 -25.06
N ALA A 765 -15.23 46.97 -24.49
CA ALA A 765 -16.67 47.00 -24.26
C ALA A 765 -17.05 47.92 -23.09
N ILE A 766 -16.28 47.93 -21.99
CA ILE A 766 -16.57 48.74 -20.80
C ILE A 766 -16.70 50.25 -21.14
N PRO A 767 -15.76 50.87 -21.87
CA PRO A 767 -15.90 52.27 -22.31
C PRO A 767 -17.18 52.54 -23.12
N LYS A 768 -17.62 51.62 -23.98
CA LYS A 768 -18.83 51.81 -24.79
C LYS A 768 -20.09 51.75 -23.93
N ILE A 769 -20.18 50.77 -23.04
CA ILE A 769 -21.32 50.60 -22.11
C ILE A 769 -21.41 51.80 -21.15
N THR A 770 -20.28 52.29 -20.62
CA THR A 770 -20.28 53.53 -19.81
C THR A 770 -20.83 54.74 -20.58
N THR A 771 -20.59 54.84 -21.89
CA THR A 771 -21.10 55.96 -22.73
C THR A 771 -22.60 55.84 -22.98
N GLU A 772 -23.09 54.60 -23.17
CA GLU A 772 -24.51 54.30 -23.33
C GLU A 772 -25.29 54.64 -22.06
N MET A 773 -24.73 54.29 -20.88
CA MET A 773 -25.28 54.68 -19.59
C MET A 773 -25.26 56.20 -19.38
N ASP A 774 -24.18 56.89 -19.75
CA ASP A 774 -24.13 58.36 -19.67
C ASP A 774 -25.21 59.03 -20.53
N GLY A 775 -25.48 58.50 -21.73
CA GLY A 775 -26.55 59.00 -22.61
C GLY A 775 -27.96 58.80 -22.02
N LEU A 776 -28.20 57.67 -21.35
CA LEU A 776 -29.45 57.42 -20.64
C LEU A 776 -29.61 58.36 -19.44
N ILE A 777 -28.53 58.59 -18.67
CA ILE A 777 -28.54 59.53 -17.54
C ILE A 777 -28.87 60.96 -18.00
N VAL A 778 -28.27 61.42 -19.10
CA VAL A 778 -28.59 62.74 -19.68
C VAL A 778 -30.06 62.83 -20.11
N THR A 779 -30.62 61.73 -20.63
CA THR A 779 -32.03 61.66 -21.03
C THR A 779 -32.96 61.74 -19.83
N PHE A 780 -32.63 61.06 -18.72
CA PHE A 780 -33.38 61.17 -17.46
C PHE A 780 -33.31 62.59 -16.88
N ILE A 781 -32.14 63.23 -16.91
CA ILE A 781 -31.96 64.60 -16.42
C ILE A 781 -32.74 65.63 -17.27
N SER A 782 -32.81 65.43 -18.58
CA SER A 782 -33.41 66.39 -19.52
C SER A 782 -34.94 66.29 -19.62
N SER A 783 -35.55 65.19 -19.17
CA SER A 783 -37.00 64.93 -19.29
C SER A 783 -37.61 64.46 -17.95
N PRO A 784 -38.15 65.37 -17.11
CA PRO A 784 -38.67 65.03 -15.78
C PRO A 784 -39.87 64.07 -15.81
N ASP A 785 -40.63 64.02 -16.92
CA ASP A 785 -41.74 63.07 -17.11
C ASP A 785 -41.29 61.60 -17.22
N LEU A 786 -40.03 61.34 -17.59
CA LEU A 786 -39.46 59.99 -17.62
C LEU A 786 -38.85 59.56 -16.27
N GLN A 787 -38.73 60.48 -15.31
CA GLN A 787 -38.23 60.16 -13.96
C GLN A 787 -39.29 59.49 -13.09
N LYS A 788 -40.57 59.56 -13.48
CA LYS A 788 -41.70 58.99 -12.75
C LYS A 788 -42.10 57.63 -13.33
N ALA A 789 -42.24 56.61 -12.47
CA ALA A 789 -42.62 55.26 -12.87
C ALA A 789 -44.10 55.10 -13.30
N THR A 790 -44.85 56.21 -13.39
CA THR A 790 -46.29 56.23 -13.72
C THR A 790 -46.57 56.25 -15.23
N SER A 791 -45.56 56.52 -16.08
CA SER A 791 -45.67 56.51 -17.54
C SER A 791 -45.02 55.26 -18.15
N ILE A 792 -45.68 54.67 -19.15
CA ILE A 792 -45.19 53.50 -19.91
C ILE A 792 -43.77 53.74 -20.47
N LYS A 793 -43.47 54.97 -20.91
CA LYS A 793 -42.13 55.34 -21.43
C LYS A 793 -41.08 55.48 -20.33
N GLY A 794 -41.46 55.95 -19.13
CA GLY A 794 -40.57 56.05 -17.98
C GLY A 794 -40.18 54.67 -17.44
N LEU A 795 -41.15 53.75 -17.40
CA LEU A 795 -40.95 52.36 -16.99
C LEU A 795 -40.00 51.61 -17.96
N GLN A 796 -40.15 51.84 -19.27
CA GLN A 796 -39.25 51.30 -20.29
C GLN A 796 -37.82 51.83 -20.14
N ALA A 797 -37.64 53.14 -19.95
CA ALA A 797 -36.30 53.74 -19.78
C ALA A 797 -35.60 53.22 -18.52
N ALA A 798 -36.33 53.06 -17.40
CA ALA A 798 -35.80 52.51 -16.15
C ALA A 798 -35.33 51.06 -16.30
N MET A 799 -36.08 50.23 -17.04
CA MET A 799 -35.68 48.85 -17.35
C MET A 799 -34.39 48.79 -18.20
N PHE A 800 -34.26 49.64 -19.21
CA PHE A 800 -33.03 49.70 -20.03
C PHE A 800 -31.81 50.18 -19.23
N PHE A 801 -31.99 51.14 -18.31
CA PHE A 801 -30.90 51.61 -17.45
C PHE A 801 -30.40 50.53 -16.48
N GLY A 802 -31.32 49.75 -15.90
CA GLY A 802 -30.98 48.58 -15.08
C GLY A 802 -30.26 47.48 -15.89
N TYR A 803 -30.69 47.22 -17.13
CA TYR A 803 -30.03 46.26 -18.02
C TYR A 803 -28.60 46.69 -18.40
N ALA A 804 -28.40 47.96 -18.77
CA ALA A 804 -27.07 48.49 -19.10
C ALA A 804 -26.10 48.38 -17.91
N PHE A 805 -26.59 48.58 -16.68
CA PHE A 805 -25.80 48.37 -15.47
C PHE A 805 -25.40 46.90 -15.25
N ILE A 806 -26.33 45.96 -15.40
CA ILE A 806 -26.04 44.52 -15.26
C ILE A 806 -24.96 44.11 -16.25
N LYS A 807 -25.07 44.55 -17.51
CA LYS A 807 -24.07 44.31 -18.56
C LYS A 807 -22.71 44.90 -18.19
N LEU A 808 -22.67 46.13 -17.65
CA LEU A 808 -21.42 46.74 -17.18
C LEU A 808 -20.79 45.94 -16.03
N TYR A 809 -21.60 45.51 -15.05
CA TYR A 809 -21.15 44.77 -13.88
C TYR A 809 -20.55 43.41 -14.26
N GLU A 810 -21.21 42.67 -15.16
CA GLU A 810 -20.69 41.40 -15.68
C GLU A 810 -19.34 41.59 -16.38
N GLN A 811 -19.19 42.63 -17.22
CA GLN A 811 -17.92 42.90 -17.89
C GLN A 811 -16.82 43.33 -16.90
N CYS A 812 -17.17 44.09 -15.86
CA CYS A 812 -16.22 44.47 -14.80
C CYS A 812 -15.79 43.26 -13.95
N ASP A 813 -16.70 42.34 -13.64
CA ASP A 813 -16.40 41.08 -12.93
C ASP A 813 -15.49 40.16 -13.77
N VAL A 814 -15.73 40.08 -15.08
CA VAL A 814 -14.84 39.37 -16.01
C VAL A 814 -13.45 40.00 -16.00
N VAL A 815 -13.32 41.33 -16.04
CA VAL A 815 -12.01 42.00 -15.96
C VAL A 815 -11.33 41.76 -14.62
N TYR A 816 -12.03 41.80 -13.49
CA TYR A 816 -11.48 41.45 -12.17
C TYR A 816 -10.93 40.01 -12.14
N LYS A 817 -11.68 39.04 -12.69
CA LYS A 817 -11.26 37.64 -12.73
C LYS A 817 -10.15 37.34 -13.73
N SER A 818 -9.95 38.19 -14.73
CA SER A 818 -9.02 37.94 -15.85
C SER A 818 -7.75 38.81 -15.84
N THR A 819 -7.71 39.90 -15.08
CA THR A 819 -6.54 40.79 -15.02
C THR A 819 -5.46 40.26 -14.07
N THR A 820 -4.19 40.52 -14.40
CA THR A 820 -3.03 40.19 -13.56
C THR A 820 -2.72 41.28 -12.52
N GLU A 821 -3.26 42.49 -12.67
CA GLU A 821 -3.18 43.54 -11.65
C GLU A 821 -4.40 43.45 -10.72
N ILE A 822 -4.29 42.62 -9.68
CA ILE A 822 -5.40 42.29 -8.77
C ILE A 822 -5.95 43.52 -8.05
N GLU A 823 -5.09 44.44 -7.61
CA GLU A 823 -5.50 45.65 -6.88
C GLU A 823 -6.35 46.58 -7.76
N THR A 824 -5.93 46.84 -9.00
CA THR A 824 -6.68 47.70 -9.93
C THR A 824 -7.96 47.04 -10.43
N GLY A 825 -7.96 45.71 -10.62
CA GLY A 825 -9.17 44.94 -10.90
C GLY A 825 -10.19 44.98 -9.76
N GLN A 826 -9.74 44.89 -8.52
CA GLN A 826 -10.59 44.94 -7.34
C GLN A 826 -11.21 46.34 -7.14
N ASP A 827 -10.44 47.40 -7.38
CA ASP A 827 -10.92 48.78 -7.36
C ASP A 827 -12.02 49.03 -8.41
N ILE A 828 -11.89 48.45 -9.61
CA ILE A 828 -12.92 48.51 -10.66
C ILE A 828 -14.22 47.85 -10.17
N LEU A 829 -14.13 46.66 -9.59
CA LEU A 829 -15.31 45.92 -9.11
C LEU A 829 -15.98 46.62 -7.92
N MET A 830 -15.21 47.18 -6.98
CA MET A 830 -15.75 47.95 -5.86
C MET A 830 -16.48 49.21 -6.33
N LYS A 831 -15.93 49.93 -7.31
CA LYS A 831 -16.61 51.09 -7.92
C LYS A 831 -17.88 50.69 -8.66
N ALA A 832 -17.86 49.58 -9.41
CA ALA A 832 -19.06 49.05 -10.08
C ALA A 832 -20.15 48.63 -9.08
N SER A 833 -19.76 48.02 -7.95
CA SER A 833 -20.68 47.65 -6.87
C SER A 833 -21.29 48.88 -6.18
N SER A 834 -20.51 49.94 -6.01
CA SER A 834 -21.01 51.21 -5.44
C SER A 834 -22.04 51.89 -6.34
N ILE A 835 -21.91 51.77 -7.66
CA ILE A 835 -22.90 52.28 -8.63
C ILE A 835 -24.27 51.59 -8.43
N CYS A 836 -24.30 50.30 -8.07
CA CYS A 836 -25.55 49.59 -7.78
C CYS A 836 -26.37 50.29 -6.70
N SER A 837 -25.70 50.70 -5.60
CA SER A 837 -26.35 51.42 -4.50
C SER A 837 -26.97 52.73 -4.97
N ASP A 838 -26.26 53.50 -5.79
CA ASP A 838 -26.76 54.80 -6.28
C ASP A 838 -27.95 54.61 -7.24
N ILE A 839 -27.89 53.60 -8.12
CA ILE A 839 -29.00 53.25 -9.03
C ILE A 839 -30.23 52.77 -8.25
N CYS A 840 -30.04 51.96 -7.20
CA CYS A 840 -31.14 51.54 -6.33
C CYS A 840 -31.77 52.73 -5.60
N THR A 841 -30.97 53.69 -5.12
CA THR A 841 -31.52 54.92 -4.51
C THR A 841 -32.29 55.76 -5.53
N PHE A 842 -31.80 55.87 -6.78
CA PHE A 842 -32.51 56.53 -7.86
C PHE A 842 -33.88 55.87 -8.13
N PHE A 843 -33.94 54.54 -8.27
CA PHE A 843 -35.20 53.83 -8.48
C PHE A 843 -36.15 53.93 -7.28
N GLN A 844 -35.64 53.95 -6.05
CA GLN A 844 -36.47 54.18 -4.86
C GLN A 844 -37.09 55.59 -4.86
N TYR A 845 -36.34 56.62 -5.24
CA TYR A 845 -36.89 57.97 -5.36
C TYR A 845 -37.88 58.10 -6.52
N SER A 846 -37.68 57.38 -7.63
CA SER A 846 -38.62 57.33 -8.75
C SER A 846 -39.93 56.58 -8.47
N LEU A 847 -39.96 55.68 -7.47
CA LEU A 847 -41.15 54.89 -7.10
C LEU A 847 -42.03 55.58 -6.05
N ASN A 848 -41.46 56.42 -5.18
CA ASN A 848 -42.17 57.00 -4.03
C ASN A 848 -42.97 58.28 -4.34
N ASP A 849 -43.03 58.73 -5.61
CA ASP A 849 -43.83 59.85 -6.14
C ASP A 849 -43.73 61.20 -5.38
N GLU A 850 -42.71 61.38 -4.52
CA GLU A 850 -42.41 62.65 -3.87
C GLU A 850 -41.50 63.53 -4.75
N PRO A 851 -41.69 64.87 -4.80
CA PRO A 851 -40.91 65.78 -5.64
C PRO A 851 -39.51 66.01 -5.05
N ARG A 852 -38.61 65.04 -5.24
CA ARG A 852 -37.20 65.05 -4.79
C ARG A 852 -36.22 65.21 -5.95
N GLU A 853 -36.53 66.12 -6.88
CA GLU A 853 -35.73 66.32 -8.11
C GLU A 853 -34.26 66.62 -7.83
N LYS A 854 -33.92 67.36 -6.76
CA LYS A 854 -32.52 67.66 -6.44
C LYS A 854 -31.72 66.42 -6.03
N GLU A 855 -32.36 65.45 -5.39
CA GLU A 855 -31.71 64.24 -4.87
C GLU A 855 -31.60 63.17 -5.97
N THR A 856 -32.57 63.09 -6.88
CA THR A 856 -32.48 62.23 -8.08
C THR A 856 -31.36 62.68 -9.02
N HIS A 857 -31.24 63.98 -9.27
CA HIS A 857 -30.15 64.53 -10.08
C HIS A 857 -28.77 64.31 -9.43
N LYS A 858 -28.69 64.39 -8.09
CA LYS A 858 -27.45 64.10 -7.37
C LYS A 858 -27.04 62.64 -7.51
N ALA A 859 -27.97 61.70 -7.30
CA ALA A 859 -27.70 60.26 -7.47
C ALA A 859 -27.24 59.92 -8.90
N LEU A 860 -27.86 60.52 -9.91
CA LEU A 860 -27.46 60.35 -11.31
C LEU A 860 -26.08 60.95 -11.61
N SER A 861 -25.75 62.11 -11.03
CA SER A 861 -24.43 62.72 -11.16
C SER A 861 -23.32 61.90 -10.48
N ASP A 862 -23.63 61.27 -9.34
CA ASP A 862 -22.70 60.40 -8.61
C ASP A 862 -22.39 59.14 -9.43
N VAL A 863 -23.40 58.57 -10.12
CA VAL A 863 -23.21 57.46 -11.08
C VAL A 863 -22.27 57.87 -12.22
N GLN A 864 -22.48 59.04 -12.85
CA GLN A 864 -21.62 59.51 -13.95
C GLN A 864 -20.15 59.67 -13.52
N SER A 865 -19.91 60.22 -12.32
CA SER A 865 -18.54 60.34 -11.80
C SER A 865 -17.87 58.98 -11.63
N LYS A 866 -18.60 57.99 -11.10
CA LYS A 866 -18.06 56.64 -10.88
C LYS A 866 -17.83 55.89 -12.19
N LEU A 867 -18.68 56.08 -13.21
CA LEU A 867 -18.48 55.55 -14.57
C LEU A 867 -17.19 56.12 -15.21
N SER A 868 -16.93 57.42 -15.03
CA SER A 868 -15.70 58.07 -15.53
C SER A 868 -14.43 57.50 -14.88
N ASP A 869 -14.46 57.19 -13.59
CA ASP A 869 -13.34 56.59 -12.88
C ASP A 869 -13.06 55.15 -13.33
N ILE A 870 -14.11 54.35 -13.55
CA ILE A 870 -13.98 52.99 -14.10
C ILE A 870 -13.28 53.03 -15.45
N ARG A 871 -13.65 53.97 -16.33
CA ARG A 871 -13.00 54.14 -17.65
C ARG A 871 -11.49 54.41 -17.51
N LYS A 872 -11.07 55.28 -16.60
CA LYS A 872 -9.65 55.58 -16.37
C LYS A 872 -8.85 54.39 -15.84
N LEU A 873 -9.43 53.58 -14.96
CA LEU A 873 -8.78 52.37 -14.42
C LEU A 873 -8.62 51.29 -15.50
N VAL A 874 -9.61 51.14 -16.38
CA VAL A 874 -9.55 50.22 -17.53
C VAL A 874 -8.45 50.63 -18.52
N ASP A 875 -8.31 51.92 -18.81
CA ASP A 875 -7.24 52.44 -19.68
C ASP A 875 -5.84 52.21 -19.09
N LYS A 876 -5.70 52.22 -17.76
CA LYS A 876 -4.45 51.90 -17.07
C LYS A 876 -4.04 50.43 -17.26
N ILE A 877 -4.99 49.50 -17.17
CA ILE A 877 -4.74 48.06 -17.38
C ILE A 877 -4.32 47.77 -18.83
N LYS A 878 -4.92 48.45 -19.82
CA LYS A 878 -4.52 48.30 -21.24
C LYS A 878 -3.05 48.63 -21.48
N GLN A 879 -2.52 49.67 -20.83
CA GLN A 879 -1.15 50.11 -21.03
C GLN A 879 -0.09 49.13 -20.47
N THR A 880 -0.44 48.29 -19.49
CA THR A 880 0.47 47.29 -18.91
C THR A 880 0.57 46.00 -19.77
N PHE A 881 -0.47 45.66 -20.55
CA PHE A 881 -0.59 44.38 -21.24
C PHE A 881 0.31 44.20 -22.49
N GLU A 882 0.78 45.26 -23.12
CA GLU A 882 1.49 45.21 -24.42
C GLU A 882 2.98 44.84 -24.37
N LYS A 883 3.59 44.51 -23.22
CA LYS A 883 5.04 44.20 -23.15
C LYS A 883 5.39 42.77 -22.67
N LYS A 884 6.03 42.03 -23.60
CA LYS A 884 7.04 40.93 -23.49
C LYS A 884 6.64 39.45 -23.22
N ILE A 885 6.95 38.61 -24.23
CA ILE A 885 7.14 37.13 -24.29
C ILE A 885 6.03 36.37 -25.04
N ASP A 886 6.44 35.69 -26.12
CA ASP A 886 5.63 34.82 -26.99
C ASP A 886 5.92 33.34 -26.65
N PHE A 887 5.08 32.76 -25.79
CA PHE A 887 5.18 31.39 -25.28
C PHE A 887 4.87 30.33 -26.33
N ASP A 888 4.04 30.65 -27.33
CA ASP A 888 3.71 29.73 -28.43
C ASP A 888 4.97 29.40 -29.25
N LYS A 889 5.72 30.45 -29.62
CA LYS A 889 6.99 30.28 -30.32
C LYS A 889 8.04 29.57 -29.45
N LEU A 890 8.12 29.89 -28.16
CA LEU A 890 9.09 29.26 -27.27
C LEU A 890 8.85 27.75 -27.11
N LEU A 891 7.59 27.35 -26.92
CA LEU A 891 7.22 25.94 -26.82
C LEU A 891 7.48 25.19 -28.15
N GLU A 892 7.14 25.81 -29.29
CA GLU A 892 7.37 25.22 -30.61
C GLU A 892 8.86 25.01 -30.90
N ILE A 893 9.71 25.98 -30.52
CA ILE A 893 11.17 25.87 -30.61
C ILE A 893 11.67 24.69 -29.77
N GLU A 894 11.26 24.60 -28.51
CA GLU A 894 11.74 23.59 -27.57
C GLU A 894 11.27 22.17 -27.91
N LEU A 895 10.07 22.02 -28.48
CA LEU A 895 9.59 20.73 -28.99
C LEU A 895 10.33 20.32 -30.27
N ARG A 896 10.67 21.29 -31.13
CA ARG A 896 11.43 21.05 -32.35
C ARG A 896 12.89 20.70 -32.07
N GLU A 897 13.51 21.34 -31.08
CA GLU A 897 14.85 20.99 -30.62
C GLU A 897 14.90 19.59 -30.03
N MET A 898 13.89 19.19 -29.25
CA MET A 898 13.77 17.83 -28.75
C MET A 898 13.61 16.80 -29.89
N ASP A 899 12.74 17.06 -30.88
CA ASP A 899 12.61 16.20 -32.08
C ASP A 899 13.95 16.03 -32.79
N SER A 900 14.66 17.14 -33.03
CA SER A 900 15.97 17.14 -33.68
C SER A 900 17.00 16.33 -32.89
N ALA A 901 17.04 16.50 -31.57
CA ALA A 901 17.96 15.77 -30.69
C ALA A 901 17.69 14.25 -30.73
N ILE A 902 16.43 13.84 -30.84
CA ILE A 902 16.04 12.43 -30.87
C ILE A 902 16.31 11.79 -32.22
N ASP A 903 16.05 12.50 -33.32
CA ASP A 903 16.39 12.03 -34.66
C ASP A 903 17.92 11.93 -34.86
N GLU A 904 18.66 12.90 -34.32
CA GLU A 904 20.11 12.86 -34.28
C GLU A 904 20.61 11.71 -33.40
N ALA A 905 20.02 11.51 -32.22
CA ALA A 905 20.37 10.41 -31.32
C ALA A 905 20.10 9.02 -31.95
N ALA A 906 18.94 8.83 -32.59
CA ALA A 906 18.60 7.61 -33.31
C ALA A 906 19.60 7.34 -34.45
N SER A 907 19.94 8.37 -35.22
CA SER A 907 20.92 8.27 -36.31
C SER A 907 22.32 7.94 -35.81
N LYS A 908 22.74 8.55 -34.70
CA LYS A 908 24.03 8.27 -34.05
C LYS A 908 24.08 6.82 -33.56
N ILE A 909 23.03 6.32 -32.89
CA ILE A 909 22.95 4.93 -32.41
C ILE A 909 23.08 3.93 -33.57
N ILE A 910 22.43 4.18 -34.72
CA ILE A 910 22.55 3.34 -35.92
C ILE A 910 23.98 3.37 -36.48
N ASN A 911 24.60 4.55 -36.54
CA ASN A 911 25.99 4.70 -37.00
C ASN A 911 27.01 4.01 -36.08
N LEU A 912 26.72 3.93 -34.77
CA LEU A 912 27.55 3.19 -33.81
C LEU A 912 27.56 1.68 -34.11
N LEU A 913 26.45 1.11 -34.62
CA LEU A 913 26.39 -0.28 -35.09
C LEU A 913 27.35 -0.51 -36.26
N ALA A 914 27.37 0.41 -37.23
CA ALA A 914 28.25 0.33 -38.39
C ALA A 914 29.73 0.36 -37.98
N LYS A 915 30.09 1.22 -37.03
CA LYS A 915 31.46 1.27 -36.46
C LYS A 915 31.81 0.04 -35.63
N ALA A 916 30.87 -0.50 -34.86
CA ALA A 916 31.08 -1.73 -34.09
C ALA A 916 31.36 -2.95 -35.00
N ARG A 917 30.80 -2.97 -36.21
CA ARG A 917 31.05 -3.99 -37.24
C ARG A 917 32.44 -3.96 -37.87
N GLU A 918 33.13 -2.83 -37.80
CA GLU A 918 34.48 -2.70 -38.35
C GLU A 918 35.59 -3.16 -37.39
N LYS A 919 35.29 -3.32 -36.09
CA LYS A 919 36.30 -3.54 -35.02
C LYS A 919 36.46 -5.01 -34.56
N ASP A 920 35.73 -5.94 -35.18
CA ASP A 920 35.76 -7.41 -35.12
C ASP A 920 36.19 -8.13 -33.81
N ASP A 921 35.19 -8.67 -33.12
CA ASP A 921 35.23 -9.91 -32.33
C ASP A 921 33.85 -10.57 -32.45
N LYS A 922 33.73 -11.82 -32.91
CA LYS A 922 32.41 -12.41 -33.30
C LYS A 922 31.38 -12.41 -32.17
N THR A 923 31.82 -12.59 -30.93
CA THR A 923 30.97 -12.59 -29.73
C THR A 923 30.61 -11.18 -29.27
N ASN A 924 31.57 -10.25 -29.25
CA ASN A 924 31.31 -8.85 -28.92
C ASN A 924 30.42 -8.16 -29.95
N LEU A 925 30.50 -8.58 -31.22
CA LEU A 925 29.64 -8.09 -32.29
C LEU A 925 28.16 -8.45 -32.10
N GLU A 926 27.89 -9.70 -31.68
CA GLU A 926 26.51 -10.16 -31.44
C GLU A 926 25.90 -9.47 -30.22
N VAL A 927 26.69 -9.31 -29.16
CA VAL A 927 26.33 -8.61 -27.92
C VAL A 927 26.05 -7.12 -28.19
N ASN A 928 26.97 -6.43 -28.88
CA ASN A 928 26.83 -5.02 -29.23
C ASN A 928 25.69 -4.79 -30.22
N GLY A 929 25.45 -5.70 -31.16
CA GLY A 929 24.30 -5.64 -32.08
C GLY A 929 22.96 -5.64 -31.35
N LYS A 930 22.77 -6.56 -30.38
CA LYS A 930 21.53 -6.64 -29.58
C LYS A 930 21.30 -5.38 -28.73
N ILE A 931 22.36 -4.82 -28.16
CA ILE A 931 22.30 -3.58 -27.38
C ILE A 931 21.86 -2.40 -28.26
N VAL A 932 22.46 -2.28 -29.45
CA VAL A 932 22.14 -1.18 -30.38
C VAL A 932 20.72 -1.32 -30.93
N ASP A 933 20.27 -2.54 -31.26
CA ASP A 933 18.89 -2.78 -31.69
C ASP A 933 17.87 -2.38 -30.62
N ALA A 934 18.16 -2.69 -29.34
CA ALA A 934 17.32 -2.31 -28.22
C ALA A 934 17.33 -0.78 -27.96
N CYS A 935 18.48 -0.11 -28.11
CA CYS A 935 18.59 1.35 -28.02
C CYS A 935 17.83 2.06 -29.15
N THR A 936 17.91 1.52 -30.38
CA THR A 936 17.20 2.03 -31.55
C THR A 936 15.69 1.90 -31.37
N THR A 937 15.23 0.74 -30.91
CA THR A 937 13.81 0.48 -30.60
C THR A 937 13.29 1.41 -29.51
N LEU A 938 14.08 1.67 -28.46
CA LEU A 938 13.73 2.62 -27.42
C LEU A 938 13.59 4.03 -27.99
N MET A 939 14.55 4.49 -28.80
CA MET A 939 14.50 5.83 -29.38
C MET A 939 13.31 6.01 -30.33
N GLU A 940 12.96 4.98 -31.09
CA GLU A 940 11.79 4.99 -31.96
C GLU A 940 10.48 5.07 -31.16
N CYS A 941 10.38 4.34 -30.04
CA CYS A 941 9.24 4.46 -29.12
C CYS A 941 9.12 5.87 -28.52
N VAL A 942 10.26 6.49 -28.15
CA VAL A 942 10.30 7.87 -27.62
C VAL A 942 9.83 8.87 -28.69
N LYS A 943 10.27 8.70 -29.94
CA LYS A 943 9.82 9.52 -31.08
C LYS A 943 8.31 9.44 -31.27
N VAL A 944 7.74 8.23 -31.25
CA VAL A 944 6.28 8.04 -31.35
C VAL A 944 5.55 8.72 -30.18
N LEU A 945 6.07 8.63 -28.96
CA LEU A 945 5.49 9.27 -27.78
C LEU A 945 5.41 10.80 -27.94
N ILE A 946 6.47 11.41 -28.44
CA ILE A 946 6.54 12.86 -28.63
C ILE A 946 5.58 13.34 -29.72
N LEU A 947 5.48 12.60 -30.83
CA LEU A 947 4.49 12.89 -31.86
C LEU A 947 3.07 12.84 -31.28
N LYS A 948 2.75 11.83 -30.48
CA LYS A 948 1.45 11.71 -29.81
C LYS A 948 1.22 12.82 -28.78
N SER A 949 2.27 13.26 -28.07
CA SER A 949 2.19 14.38 -27.12
C SER A 949 1.84 15.68 -27.82
N ARG A 950 2.42 15.93 -29.00
CA ARG A 950 2.15 17.13 -29.81
C ARG A 950 0.73 17.16 -30.36
N VAL A 951 0.25 16.05 -30.89
CA VAL A 951 -1.12 15.94 -31.39
C VAL A 951 -2.12 16.20 -30.26
N LEU A 952 -1.84 15.67 -29.05
CA LEU A 952 -2.66 15.95 -27.88
C LEU A 952 -2.61 17.42 -27.45
N GLN A 953 -1.43 18.05 -27.47
CA GLN A 953 -1.30 19.49 -27.17
C GLN A 953 -2.08 20.35 -28.16
N GLN A 954 -2.03 20.03 -29.46
CA GLN A 954 -2.81 20.72 -30.48
C GLN A 954 -4.32 20.57 -30.25
N GLU A 955 -4.79 19.39 -29.84
CA GLU A 955 -6.19 19.18 -29.43
C GLU A 955 -6.58 20.01 -28.21
N ILE A 956 -5.73 20.06 -27.18
CA ILE A 956 -5.96 20.84 -25.96
C ILE A 956 -6.09 22.33 -26.30
N VAL A 957 -5.15 22.85 -27.08
CA VAL A 957 -5.18 24.25 -27.52
C VAL A 957 -6.41 24.51 -28.39
N ALA A 958 -6.72 23.64 -29.35
CA ALA A 958 -7.89 23.81 -30.21
C ALA A 958 -9.22 23.79 -29.44
N SER A 959 -9.33 22.96 -28.41
CA SER A 959 -10.56 22.82 -27.60
C SER A 959 -10.70 23.86 -26.49
N GLN A 960 -9.61 24.36 -25.91
CA GLN A 960 -9.64 25.20 -24.70
C GLN A 960 -9.19 26.65 -24.92
N LYS A 961 -8.64 27.02 -26.08
CA LYS A 961 -8.24 28.41 -26.35
C LYS A 961 -9.41 29.37 -26.51
N GLY A 962 -10.60 28.89 -26.91
CA GLY A 962 -11.73 29.74 -27.28
C GLY A 962 -11.35 30.73 -28.41
N ASN A 963 -11.59 32.02 -28.20
CA ASN A 963 -11.21 33.09 -29.14
C ASN A 963 -9.79 33.64 -28.90
N ALA A 964 -9.03 33.08 -27.95
CA ALA A 964 -7.68 33.52 -27.63
C ALA A 964 -6.65 32.97 -28.64
N SER A 965 -5.57 33.72 -28.85
CA SER A 965 -4.40 33.21 -29.57
C SER A 965 -3.76 32.03 -28.80
N ALA A 966 -3.08 31.12 -29.50
CA ALA A 966 -2.37 30.00 -28.86
C ALA A 966 -1.33 30.51 -27.85
N ASN A 967 -0.65 31.60 -28.19
CA ASN A 967 0.27 32.30 -27.29
C ASN A 967 -0.39 32.79 -25.99
N GLU A 968 -1.56 33.43 -26.08
CA GLU A 968 -2.30 33.82 -24.88
C GLU A 968 -2.76 32.63 -24.06
N PHE A 969 -3.15 31.53 -24.71
CA PHE A 969 -3.54 30.30 -24.01
C PHE A 969 -2.37 29.72 -23.19
N TYR A 970 -1.17 29.64 -23.78
CA TYR A 970 0.02 29.17 -23.07
C TYR A 970 0.47 30.15 -21.97
N ARG A 971 0.27 31.46 -22.15
CA ARG A 971 0.61 32.47 -21.14
C ARG A 971 -0.35 32.45 -19.94
N ARG A 972 -1.66 32.28 -20.18
CA ARG A 972 -2.67 32.08 -19.11
C ARG A 972 -2.42 30.80 -18.32
N ASN A 973 -1.80 29.81 -18.96
CA ASN A 973 -1.41 28.54 -18.35
C ASN A 973 0.13 28.44 -18.22
N SER A 974 0.80 29.51 -17.79
CA SER A 974 2.27 29.60 -17.77
C SER A 974 2.95 28.43 -17.06
N GLN A 975 2.47 28.05 -15.88
CA GLN A 975 3.02 26.90 -15.12
C GLN A 975 2.92 25.57 -15.89
N TRP A 976 1.85 25.37 -16.66
CA TRP A 976 1.67 24.18 -17.48
C TRP A 976 2.59 24.21 -18.71
N SER A 977 2.70 25.37 -19.36
CA SER A 977 3.60 25.62 -20.49
C SER A 977 5.07 25.43 -20.08
N ASP A 978 5.48 25.94 -18.93
CA ASP A 978 6.84 25.76 -18.38
C ASP A 978 7.10 24.29 -18.02
N GLY A 979 6.10 23.59 -17.47
CA GLY A 979 6.18 22.15 -17.22
C GLY A 979 6.39 21.33 -18.49
N LEU A 980 5.73 21.69 -19.59
CA LEU A 980 5.93 21.07 -20.90
C LEU A 980 7.31 21.37 -21.50
N ILE A 981 7.77 22.62 -21.42
CA ILE A 981 9.10 23.03 -21.89
C ILE A 981 10.20 22.31 -21.10
N SER A 982 10.08 22.25 -19.77
CA SER A 982 11.03 21.56 -18.89
C SER A 982 11.08 20.06 -19.17
N ALA A 983 9.92 19.43 -19.41
CA ALA A 983 9.87 18.02 -19.78
C ALA A 983 10.56 17.80 -21.14
N SER A 984 10.36 18.69 -22.11
CA SER A 984 10.98 18.63 -23.45
C SER A 984 12.51 18.64 -23.37
N LYS A 985 13.07 19.60 -22.61
CA LYS A 985 14.52 19.71 -22.37
C LYS A 985 15.11 18.47 -21.72
N SER A 986 14.41 17.92 -20.74
CA SER A 986 14.87 16.75 -19.97
C SER A 986 14.90 15.50 -20.85
N VAL A 987 13.91 15.32 -21.74
CA VAL A 987 13.88 14.22 -22.71
C VAL A 987 15.01 14.37 -23.74
N ALA A 988 15.24 15.56 -24.28
CA ALA A 988 16.34 15.81 -25.22
C ALA A 988 17.72 15.50 -24.61
N LYS A 989 17.94 15.93 -23.36
CA LYS A 989 19.18 15.65 -22.63
C LYS A 989 19.35 14.15 -22.35
N ALA A 990 18.29 13.47 -21.95
CA ALA A 990 18.33 12.03 -21.69
C ALA A 990 18.60 11.22 -22.97
N ALA A 991 18.06 11.64 -24.12
CA ALA A 991 18.33 11.03 -25.42
C ALA A 991 19.82 11.12 -25.80
N ASN A 992 20.44 12.30 -25.64
CA ASN A 992 21.88 12.47 -25.87
C ASN A 992 22.72 11.62 -24.90
N TYR A 993 22.36 11.59 -23.62
CA TYR A 993 23.06 10.78 -22.63
C TYR A 993 22.98 9.27 -22.94
N LEU A 994 21.86 8.79 -23.50
CA LEU A 994 21.76 7.40 -23.97
C LEU A 994 22.71 7.11 -25.13
N VAL A 995 22.89 8.05 -26.06
CA VAL A 995 23.86 7.90 -27.17
C VAL A 995 25.28 7.82 -26.62
N ASP A 996 25.64 8.69 -25.69
CA ASP A 996 26.97 8.70 -25.07
C ASP A 996 27.22 7.39 -24.31
N ALA A 997 26.24 6.93 -23.52
CA ALA A 997 26.32 5.66 -22.82
C ALA A 997 26.40 4.46 -23.79
N ALA A 998 25.68 4.51 -24.92
CA ALA A 998 25.75 3.48 -25.95
C ALA A 998 27.12 3.49 -26.67
N ASN A 999 27.69 4.67 -26.92
CA ASN A 999 29.02 4.80 -27.50
C ASN A 999 30.08 4.22 -26.55
N ASN A 1000 30.03 4.59 -25.27
CA ASN A 1000 30.93 4.06 -24.24
C ASN A 1000 30.81 2.53 -24.09
N ALA A 1001 29.60 1.99 -24.18
CA ALA A 1001 29.36 0.55 -24.12
C ALA A 1001 30.00 -0.20 -25.30
N ILE A 1002 30.12 0.44 -26.46
CA ILE A 1002 30.71 -0.14 -27.69
C ILE A 1002 32.22 0.09 -27.75
N GLU A 1003 32.70 1.25 -27.29
CA GLU A 1003 34.13 1.61 -27.33
C GLU A 1003 34.94 1.00 -26.19
N SER A 1004 34.34 0.76 -25.02
CA SER A 1004 35.06 0.29 -23.85
C SER A 1004 35.29 -1.23 -23.87
N GLU A 1005 36.54 -1.65 -23.70
CA GLU A 1005 36.93 -3.05 -23.49
C GLU A 1005 36.52 -3.59 -22.10
N SER A 1006 35.94 -2.72 -21.26
CA SER A 1006 35.70 -2.99 -19.83
C SER A 1006 34.46 -3.85 -19.51
N GLY A 1007 33.65 -4.18 -20.52
CA GLY A 1007 32.53 -5.12 -20.42
C GLY A 1007 31.40 -4.77 -19.42
N LYS A 1008 31.40 -3.57 -18.83
CA LYS A 1008 30.45 -3.17 -17.77
C LYS A 1008 29.54 -2.05 -18.24
N ASN A 1009 28.41 -2.43 -18.85
CA ASN A 1009 27.47 -1.51 -19.50
C ASN A 1009 26.43 -0.90 -18.53
N PHE A 1010 26.81 -0.54 -17.29
CA PHE A 1010 25.86 -0.02 -16.29
C PHE A 1010 25.37 1.40 -16.57
N GLU A 1011 26.17 2.23 -17.24
CA GLU A 1011 25.78 3.60 -17.65
C GLU A 1011 24.55 3.57 -18.56
N LEU A 1012 24.46 2.55 -19.41
CA LEU A 1012 23.35 2.37 -20.35
C LEU A 1012 22.03 2.03 -19.65
N ILE A 1013 22.09 1.29 -18.53
CA ILE A 1013 20.92 1.00 -17.69
C ILE A 1013 20.39 2.30 -17.07
N VAL A 1014 21.29 3.16 -16.57
CA VAL A 1014 20.91 4.44 -15.95
C VAL A 1014 20.33 5.38 -17.00
N ALA A 1015 20.95 5.49 -18.17
CA ALA A 1015 20.46 6.32 -19.26
C ALA A 1015 19.07 5.88 -19.75
N ALA A 1016 18.83 4.57 -19.87
CA ALA A 1016 17.53 4.02 -20.26
C ALA A 1016 16.43 4.30 -19.23
N GLN A 1017 16.77 4.26 -17.94
CA GLN A 1017 15.85 4.59 -16.84
C GLN A 1017 15.52 6.08 -16.80
N GLU A 1018 16.52 6.94 -17.05
CA GLU A 1018 16.31 8.39 -17.11
C GLU A 1018 15.36 8.78 -18.27
N ILE A 1019 15.49 8.14 -19.44
CA ILE A 1019 14.54 8.32 -20.55
C ILE A 1019 13.11 7.94 -20.14
N ALA A 1020 12.92 6.83 -19.41
CA ALA A 1020 11.61 6.44 -18.92
C ALA A 1020 11.04 7.44 -17.91
N ALA A 1021 11.87 8.02 -17.03
CA ALA A 1021 11.46 9.04 -16.07
C ALA A 1021 11.04 10.35 -16.76
N CYS A 1022 11.86 10.87 -17.68
CA CYS A 1022 11.59 12.11 -18.43
C CYS A 1022 10.36 11.97 -19.33
N THR A 1023 10.18 10.83 -19.99
CA THR A 1023 8.98 10.58 -20.81
C THR A 1023 7.72 10.41 -19.97
N ALA A 1024 7.80 9.86 -18.76
CA ALA A 1024 6.68 9.85 -17.82
C ALA A 1024 6.31 11.27 -17.37
N GLN A 1025 7.30 12.13 -17.09
CA GLN A 1025 7.08 13.54 -16.77
C GLN A 1025 6.36 14.28 -17.92
N MET A 1026 6.77 14.03 -19.17
CA MET A 1026 6.11 14.58 -20.35
C MET A 1026 4.63 14.14 -20.45
N VAL A 1027 4.34 12.87 -20.20
CA VAL A 1027 2.95 12.35 -20.22
C VAL A 1027 2.11 12.97 -19.12
N ILE A 1028 2.68 13.15 -17.92
CA ILE A 1028 2.00 13.81 -16.80
C ILE A 1028 1.69 15.26 -17.17
N ALA A 1029 2.67 16.01 -17.68
CA ALA A 1029 2.49 17.40 -18.11
C ALA A 1029 1.41 17.52 -19.20
N SER A 1030 1.42 16.64 -20.21
CA SER A 1030 0.40 16.62 -21.27
C SER A 1030 -0.99 16.18 -20.80
N LYS A 1031 -1.10 15.44 -19.69
CA LYS A 1031 -2.38 14.94 -19.15
C LYS A 1031 -3.17 15.99 -18.37
N VAL A 1032 -2.51 16.98 -17.74
CA VAL A 1032 -3.15 17.94 -16.82
C VAL A 1032 -4.35 18.66 -17.45
N LYS A 1033 -4.26 18.99 -18.74
CA LYS A 1033 -5.27 19.75 -19.48
C LYS A 1033 -6.01 18.91 -20.53
N ALA A 1034 -5.72 17.61 -20.64
CA ALA A 1034 -6.37 16.73 -21.62
C ALA A 1034 -7.77 16.29 -21.19
N ASN A 1035 -8.69 16.15 -22.15
CA ASN A 1035 -9.99 15.53 -21.89
C ASN A 1035 -9.81 14.03 -21.55
N ARG A 1036 -10.50 13.55 -20.52
CA ARG A 1036 -10.40 12.16 -20.04
C ARG A 1036 -10.86 11.13 -21.08
N ASN A 1037 -11.73 11.54 -22.01
CA ASN A 1037 -12.24 10.70 -23.09
C ASN A 1037 -11.53 10.93 -24.44
N SER A 1038 -10.40 11.65 -24.45
CA SER A 1038 -9.65 11.91 -25.69
C SER A 1038 -8.99 10.63 -26.23
N GLN A 1039 -9.16 10.38 -27.53
CA GLN A 1039 -8.45 9.31 -28.23
C GLN A 1039 -6.93 9.58 -28.26
N ASN A 1040 -6.51 10.84 -28.41
CA ASN A 1040 -5.10 11.22 -28.44
C ASN A 1040 -4.42 11.02 -27.07
N LEU A 1041 -5.17 11.18 -25.96
CA LEU A 1041 -4.68 10.84 -24.62
C LEU A 1041 -4.49 9.33 -24.45
N THR A 1042 -5.39 8.52 -25.01
CA THR A 1042 -5.28 7.06 -25.03
C THR A 1042 -4.07 6.60 -25.84
N ASP A 1043 -3.87 7.18 -27.02
CA ASP A 1043 -2.72 6.93 -27.88
C ASP A 1043 -1.40 7.32 -27.22
N LEU A 1044 -1.34 8.48 -26.56
CA LEU A 1044 -0.16 8.92 -25.80
C LEU A 1044 0.16 7.95 -24.65
N THR A 1045 -0.87 7.50 -23.94
CA THR A 1045 -0.71 6.51 -22.84
C THR A 1045 -0.19 5.18 -23.37
N LYS A 1046 -0.65 4.74 -24.55
CA LYS A 1046 -0.13 3.54 -25.22
C LYS A 1046 1.34 3.71 -25.62
N ALA A 1047 1.71 4.85 -26.20
CA ALA A 1047 3.10 5.15 -26.55
C ALA A 1047 4.02 5.16 -25.30
N SER A 1048 3.55 5.70 -24.18
CA SER A 1048 4.27 5.65 -22.89
C SER A 1048 4.54 4.24 -22.37
N ARG A 1049 3.56 3.33 -22.50
CA ARG A 1049 3.75 1.92 -22.16
C ARG A 1049 4.79 1.26 -23.06
N ASN A 1050 4.79 1.57 -24.35
CA ASN A 1050 5.79 1.04 -25.28
C ASN A 1050 7.21 1.51 -24.93
N VAL A 1051 7.38 2.79 -24.56
CA VAL A 1051 8.68 3.30 -24.06
C VAL A 1051 9.12 2.54 -22.81
N THR A 1052 8.23 2.35 -21.84
CA THR A 1052 8.53 1.60 -20.61
C THR A 1052 8.94 0.15 -20.91
N GLN A 1053 8.25 -0.49 -21.85
CA GLN A 1053 8.55 -1.84 -22.29
C GLN A 1053 9.91 -1.90 -22.99
N ALA A 1054 10.19 -0.98 -23.91
CA ALA A 1054 11.47 -0.91 -24.62
C ALA A 1054 12.64 -0.63 -23.66
N THR A 1055 12.45 0.23 -22.66
CA THR A 1055 13.42 0.45 -21.57
C THR A 1055 13.66 -0.85 -20.79
N GLY A 1056 12.60 -1.59 -20.46
CA GLY A 1056 12.72 -2.88 -19.77
C GLY A 1056 13.50 -3.91 -20.60
N THR A 1057 13.21 -4.01 -21.89
CA THR A 1057 13.95 -4.86 -22.83
C THR A 1057 15.41 -4.48 -22.91
N LEU A 1058 15.73 -3.18 -23.05
CA LEU A 1058 17.12 -2.71 -23.10
C LEU A 1058 17.88 -3.06 -21.80
N VAL A 1059 17.28 -2.85 -20.64
CA VAL A 1059 17.91 -3.20 -19.35
C VAL A 1059 18.12 -4.71 -19.22
N ALA A 1060 17.19 -5.53 -19.68
CA ALA A 1060 17.34 -6.98 -19.71
C ALA A 1060 18.48 -7.40 -20.64
N THR A 1061 18.48 -6.91 -21.89
CA THR A 1061 19.55 -7.18 -22.86
C THR A 1061 20.92 -6.79 -22.29
N VAL A 1062 21.05 -5.62 -21.69
CA VAL A 1062 22.33 -5.15 -21.11
C VAL A 1062 22.80 -6.04 -19.95
N LYS A 1063 21.88 -6.53 -19.10
CA LYS A 1063 22.23 -7.46 -18.02
C LYS A 1063 22.64 -8.83 -18.54
N ASP A 1064 21.93 -9.34 -19.54
CA ASP A 1064 22.25 -10.63 -20.18
C ASP A 1064 23.61 -10.55 -20.89
N CYS A 1065 23.89 -9.44 -21.57
CA CYS A 1065 25.18 -9.13 -22.18
C CYS A 1065 26.32 -9.10 -21.16
N ASN A 1066 26.14 -8.41 -20.02
CA ASN A 1066 27.14 -8.38 -18.96
C ASN A 1066 27.39 -9.79 -18.37
N SER A 1067 26.34 -10.60 -18.22
CA SER A 1067 26.46 -11.97 -17.69
C SER A 1067 27.23 -12.88 -18.66
N GLN A 1068 27.00 -12.76 -19.97
CA GLN A 1068 27.74 -13.51 -20.98
C GLN A 1068 29.22 -13.13 -21.04
N LEU A 1069 29.56 -11.87 -20.79
CA LEU A 1069 30.95 -11.42 -20.67
C LEU A 1069 31.63 -11.97 -19.40
N GLU A 1070 30.90 -12.07 -18.28
CA GLU A 1070 31.39 -12.72 -17.06
C GLU A 1070 31.68 -14.22 -17.29
N GLU A 1071 30.79 -14.95 -17.98
CA GLU A 1071 30.99 -16.37 -18.33
C GLU A 1071 32.20 -16.61 -19.27
N LEU A 1072 32.52 -15.66 -20.15
CA LEU A 1072 33.71 -15.72 -21.00
C LEU A 1072 34.99 -15.53 -20.18
N ASN A 1073 35.00 -14.58 -19.25
CA ASN A 1073 36.13 -14.36 -18.33
C ASN A 1073 36.38 -15.57 -17.41
N GLU A 1074 35.33 -16.27 -16.99
CA GLU A 1074 35.46 -17.52 -16.21
C GLU A 1074 36.10 -18.66 -17.04
N LYS A 1075 35.82 -18.74 -18.33
CA LYS A 1075 36.47 -19.72 -19.23
C LYS A 1075 37.95 -19.44 -19.44
N GLU A 1076 38.36 -18.18 -19.50
CA GLU A 1076 39.79 -17.83 -19.56
C GLU A 1076 40.54 -18.23 -18.28
N LEU A 1077 39.86 -18.21 -17.12
CA LEU A 1077 40.40 -18.65 -15.83
C LEU A 1077 40.78 -20.14 -15.82
N SER A 1078 40.08 -20.96 -16.62
CA SER A 1078 40.29 -22.41 -16.69
C SER A 1078 41.55 -22.84 -17.47
N ASN A 1079 42.18 -21.91 -18.21
CA ASN A 1079 43.36 -22.16 -19.04
C ASN A 1079 44.70 -21.75 -18.39
N LEU A 1080 44.67 -21.29 -17.13
CA LEU A 1080 45.83 -20.73 -16.44
C LEU A 1080 46.64 -21.78 -15.67
N THR A 1081 47.96 -21.64 -15.69
CA THR A 1081 48.86 -22.49 -14.88
C THR A 1081 48.75 -22.16 -13.38
N PRO A 1082 49.11 -23.08 -12.46
CA PRO A 1082 48.97 -22.85 -11.01
C PRO A 1082 49.69 -21.60 -10.48
N SER A 1083 50.81 -21.21 -11.09
CA SER A 1083 51.51 -19.96 -10.75
C SER A 1083 50.76 -18.72 -11.23
N GLN A 1084 50.14 -18.78 -12.41
CA GLN A 1084 49.34 -17.69 -12.95
C GLN A 1084 48.04 -17.51 -12.17
N ILE A 1085 47.41 -18.61 -11.72
CA ILE A 1085 46.23 -18.57 -10.85
C ILE A 1085 46.54 -17.81 -9.56
N LYS A 1086 47.69 -18.06 -8.93
CA LYS A 1086 48.06 -17.40 -7.67
C LYS A 1086 48.41 -15.92 -7.83
N THR A 1087 49.08 -15.56 -8.92
CA THR A 1087 49.30 -14.14 -9.26
C THR A 1087 47.97 -13.44 -9.53
N MET A 1088 47.09 -14.08 -10.29
CA MET A 1088 45.77 -13.53 -10.62
C MET A 1088 44.85 -13.45 -9.40
N GLU A 1089 44.91 -14.40 -8.48
CA GLU A 1089 44.21 -14.36 -7.17
C GLU A 1089 44.65 -13.13 -6.38
N MET A 1090 45.95 -12.85 -6.33
CA MET A 1090 46.48 -11.67 -5.65
C MET A 1090 46.07 -10.36 -6.36
N GLU A 1091 46.10 -10.33 -7.69
CA GLU A 1091 45.60 -9.19 -8.48
C GLU A 1091 44.09 -8.98 -8.32
N ILE A 1092 43.30 -10.05 -8.21
CA ILE A 1092 41.87 -10.01 -7.93
C ILE A 1092 41.63 -9.45 -6.52
N HIS A 1093 42.38 -9.89 -5.51
CA HIS A 1093 42.28 -9.33 -4.16
C HIS A 1093 42.60 -7.83 -4.11
N VAL A 1094 43.61 -7.39 -4.87
CA VAL A 1094 43.92 -5.96 -5.01
C VAL A 1094 42.75 -5.23 -5.68
N LYS A 1095 42.22 -5.75 -6.79
CA LYS A 1095 41.04 -5.16 -7.46
C LYS A 1095 39.80 -5.13 -6.56
N VAL A 1096 39.57 -6.13 -5.72
CA VAL A 1096 38.45 -6.15 -4.76
C VAL A 1096 38.59 -4.97 -3.79
N LEU A 1097 39.77 -4.79 -3.18
CA LEU A 1097 40.02 -3.69 -2.25
C LEU A 1097 39.88 -2.31 -2.93
N GLU A 1098 40.42 -2.15 -4.14
CA GLU A 1098 40.28 -0.91 -4.92
C GLU A 1098 38.80 -0.62 -5.25
N THR A 1099 38.02 -1.65 -5.61
CA THR A 1099 36.61 -1.50 -5.96
C THR A 1099 35.75 -1.19 -4.73
N GLU A 1100 36.05 -1.79 -3.56
CA GLU A 1100 35.38 -1.46 -2.30
C GLU A 1100 35.64 0.00 -1.88
N GLN A 1101 36.89 0.46 -2.01
CA GLN A 1101 37.25 1.85 -1.75
C GLN A 1101 36.57 2.81 -2.74
N ALA A 1102 36.55 2.46 -4.03
CA ALA A 1102 35.87 3.24 -5.05
C ALA A 1102 34.35 3.31 -4.80
N LEU A 1103 33.71 2.19 -4.43
CA LEU A 1103 32.29 2.13 -4.09
C LEU A 1103 31.96 3.02 -2.89
N GLN A 1104 32.76 2.98 -1.83
CA GLN A 1104 32.56 3.82 -0.66
C GLN A 1104 32.70 5.31 -1.02
N THR A 1105 33.68 5.64 -1.86
CA THR A 1105 33.89 7.01 -2.36
C THR A 1105 32.71 7.49 -3.21
N GLN A 1106 32.21 6.67 -4.14
CA GLN A 1106 31.07 7.03 -4.98
C GLN A 1106 29.78 7.16 -4.18
N ARG A 1107 29.55 6.32 -3.16
CA ARG A 1107 28.42 6.46 -2.23
C ARG A 1107 28.48 7.79 -1.47
N LEU A 1108 29.66 8.19 -1.01
CA LEU A 1108 29.85 9.49 -0.35
C LEU A 1108 29.59 10.65 -1.31
N LYS A 1109 30.10 10.60 -2.55
CA LYS A 1109 29.82 11.61 -3.59
C LYS A 1109 28.33 11.69 -3.93
N LEU A 1110 27.66 10.55 -4.10
CA LEU A 1110 26.22 10.51 -4.37
C LEU A 1110 25.41 11.08 -3.20
N ALA A 1111 25.79 10.76 -1.96
CA ALA A 1111 25.15 11.34 -0.77
C ALA A 1111 25.37 12.87 -0.69
N ALA A 1112 26.56 13.36 -1.03
CA ALA A 1112 26.86 14.79 -1.10
C ALA A 1112 26.05 15.49 -2.20
N PHE A 1113 26.00 14.92 -3.40
CA PHE A 1113 25.24 15.46 -4.52
C PHE A 1113 23.73 15.51 -4.24
N ARG A 1114 23.17 14.46 -3.61
CA ARG A 1114 21.77 14.46 -3.16
C ARG A 1114 21.51 15.56 -2.13
N ARG A 1115 22.42 15.79 -1.17
CA ARG A 1115 22.30 16.88 -0.20
C ARG A 1115 22.32 18.25 -0.86
N GLU A 1116 23.15 18.47 -1.87
CA GLU A 1116 23.15 19.73 -2.63
C GLU A 1116 21.88 19.89 -3.48
N HIS A 1117 21.42 18.83 -4.13
CA HIS A 1117 20.17 18.86 -4.89
C HIS A 1117 19.00 19.28 -4.00
N TYR A 1118 18.87 18.70 -2.80
CA TYR A 1118 17.82 19.09 -1.84
C TYR A 1118 17.99 20.51 -1.29
N LYS A 1119 19.22 21.04 -1.19
CA LYS A 1119 19.46 22.44 -0.81
C LYS A 1119 19.08 23.45 -1.90
N ASN A 1120 19.16 23.04 -3.16
CA ASN A 1120 18.84 23.88 -4.31
C ASN A 1120 17.36 23.76 -4.75
N THR A 1121 16.52 22.99 -4.04
CA THR A 1121 15.09 22.84 -4.36
C THR A 1121 14.16 23.76 -3.55
N ASP A 1122 14.68 24.84 -2.95
CA ASP A 1122 13.83 25.88 -2.36
C ASP A 1122 13.39 26.88 -3.45
N TYR A 1123 12.07 26.92 -3.65
CA TYR A 1123 11.22 27.76 -4.53
C TYR A 1123 10.78 27.17 -5.87
#